data_AF-A0A2L0ENI9-F1
#
_entry.id   AF-A0A2L0ENI9-F1
#
_cell.length_a   1.000
_cell.length_b   1.000
_cell.length_c   1.000
_cell.angle_alpha   90.00
_cell.angle_beta   90.00
_cell.angle_gamma   90.00
#
_symmetry.space_group_name_H-M   'P 1'
#
loop_
_entity.id
_entity.type
_entity.pdbx_description
1 polymer ?
#
loop_
_entity_poly.entity_id
_entity_poly.type
_entity_poly.pdbx_seq_one_letter_code
_entity_poly.pdbx_strand_id
1 'polypeptide(L)'
;MSAGASVPFVELCGRSCFSFLEGASHPEELVHRAKELGLEGLAICDRDGIYGSVRAHTAAKKIEQRVIVGAELTIGAMRAGAGQRVERAPGVLPSVVLLVEDSEGYANLCRLLTIAHADCEKGTASISAEAIAAAPRGLTAIVPLDPLVPADASFALVDPLRDAFGERALVATWKHLDRRDGERVAAALAAERRYGPCVVATARPLYHHPSRKPLADVLTCIRTKTTLDQAGTRIASNAEAYVRSGAQMAALFRDHPAWVARTVEAASRCRFSLSELRYSFPSDALCMPGETSDQALRRLTDEGCRDRYPEGTPPQVRAQIEKELALIAKLGVAPYFLSVQQVVKIARARQILCQGRGSAANSAVCFVLGVTAVDPARSNLLFERFLSEERNEPPDIDVDFEHERREEVIQAIYEMYGRDRAAMVSEVIAYRGKSALREVGKAFGFSSDQVDRLSGLVLHHEADITEKRVSEAGLDPDDVRVRQAILMASALEGFPRHLSIHVGGFVLSSEPLHKVAPIEPARMDGRTVIPWDKDDLDDLGFFKIDVLALGMLTAIRKALALIHAGRGAASAEPAADAARGDVFDPIAALAQIPPEDPAVYEAIGRADTVGVFQIESRAQMAMLPRLKPSRFYDLVIEVAIVRPGPIQGGMVHPYLRRRTGQEAPVSPHPCLDPILERTLGVPLFQEQVMQIAMVGAGYTPGEADQLRRDMAAWKKHGRLERHRARLIQGFAERGIPARFGEMLYQQIQGFGEYGFPESHAASFALLVYASAWLKVHHQAAFTCALLNAQPMGFYSPSALVQDAQRHGVEVRPVCVVRSAWDSTLEPAADPSAGLSLRLGMRLVKGLGEAAVAAVVAAREEAPFTSLPDLVRRAELKKNEVEALAEAGALAALVPARREALWRARAPRVEGLFEGVPIEKDRDVGLPPLRPLEQLALDYGRVGLSLHDHPMRHLRPALKRRRGAGRVRTAEEIKASRNGETVRVAGMVVGRQRPATASGVTFVTLEDETGVVNVIVQKQVFADHYQVARHAALMLVTGRVERQGEVVHVLARELERLELPSGEDVSLKSRDYH
;
A
#
# COMPACT_ATOMS: atom_id res chain seq x y z
N MET A 1 33.52 -36.47 -15.28
CA MET A 1 34.51 -35.38 -15.14
C MET A 1 35.06 -35.46 -13.74
N SER A 2 36.36 -35.76 -13.58
CA SER A 2 36.98 -35.96 -12.27
C SER A 2 36.92 -34.66 -11.46
N ALA A 3 36.53 -34.78 -10.19
CA ALA A 3 36.63 -33.71 -9.20
C ALA A 3 38.11 -33.32 -9.02
N GLY A 4 38.56 -32.33 -9.79
CA GLY A 4 39.83 -31.66 -9.53
C GLY A 4 39.75 -30.97 -8.18
N ALA A 5 40.81 -31.08 -7.36
CA ALA A 5 40.87 -30.51 -6.02
C ALA A 5 40.40 -29.04 -6.02
N SER A 6 39.29 -28.76 -5.33
CA SER A 6 38.76 -27.41 -5.20
C SER A 6 39.71 -26.59 -4.35
N VAL A 7 40.21 -25.47 -4.86
CA VAL A 7 41.00 -24.52 -4.07
C VAL A 7 40.06 -23.84 -3.06
N PRO A 8 40.30 -23.97 -1.73
CA PRO A 8 39.52 -23.30 -0.70
C PRO A 8 39.48 -21.78 -0.89
N PHE A 9 38.28 -21.20 -0.93
CA PHE A 9 38.10 -19.75 -1.01
C PHE A 9 36.73 -19.36 -0.46
N VAL A 10 36.70 -18.26 0.28
CA VAL A 10 35.49 -17.59 0.74
C VAL A 10 35.48 -16.17 0.20
N GLU A 11 34.38 -15.77 -0.44
CA GLU A 11 34.21 -14.38 -0.86
C GLU A 11 33.72 -13.54 0.33
N LEU A 12 34.49 -12.53 0.75
CA LEU A 12 34.25 -11.76 1.99
C LEU A 12 33.65 -10.36 1.78
N CYS A 13 33.50 -9.90 0.53
CA CYS A 13 33.05 -8.54 0.22
C CYS A 13 31.98 -8.51 -0.89
N GLY A 14 31.04 -9.45 -0.87
CA GLY A 14 30.00 -9.55 -1.90
C GLY A 14 28.89 -8.52 -1.71
N ARG A 15 28.47 -7.83 -2.78
CA ARG A 15 27.35 -6.88 -2.76
C ARG A 15 26.17 -7.39 -3.57
N SER A 16 24.97 -7.30 -3.01
CA SER A 16 23.74 -7.60 -3.73
C SER A 16 23.10 -6.32 -4.30
N CYS A 17 22.03 -6.48 -5.08
CA CYS A 17 21.23 -5.38 -5.60
C CYS A 17 20.60 -4.49 -4.52
N PHE A 18 20.60 -4.94 -3.25
CA PHE A 18 20.20 -4.13 -2.11
C PHE A 18 21.25 -3.09 -1.69
N SER A 19 22.47 -3.20 -2.20
CA SER A 19 23.33 -2.02 -2.36
C SER A 19 22.75 -1.18 -3.50
N PHE A 20 21.74 -0.37 -3.20
CA PHE A 20 20.85 0.28 -4.18
C PHE A 20 21.63 0.96 -5.32
N LEU A 21 21.36 0.51 -6.55
CA LEU A 21 21.99 0.98 -7.80
C LEU A 21 23.51 0.75 -7.91
N GLU A 22 24.12 0.00 -6.98
CA GLU A 22 25.54 -0.37 -7.02
C GLU A 22 25.73 -1.85 -7.32
N GLY A 23 24.97 -2.71 -6.65
CA GLY A 23 24.95 -4.15 -6.94
C GLY A 23 23.96 -4.47 -8.06
N ALA A 24 24.32 -5.43 -8.91
CA ALA A 24 23.55 -5.80 -10.08
C ALA A 24 23.04 -7.25 -10.01
N SER A 25 23.00 -7.89 -8.84
CA SER A 25 22.49 -9.27 -8.69
C SER A 25 21.69 -9.46 -7.43
N HIS A 26 20.65 -10.27 -7.52
CA HIS A 26 19.85 -10.64 -6.36
C HIS A 26 20.68 -11.49 -5.38
N PRO A 27 20.40 -11.40 -4.07
CA PRO A 27 21.07 -12.23 -3.07
C PRO A 27 21.05 -13.73 -3.41
N GLU A 28 19.91 -14.21 -3.92
CA GLU A 28 19.70 -15.60 -4.34
C GLU A 28 20.64 -15.99 -5.49
N GLU A 29 20.80 -15.13 -6.49
CA GLU A 29 21.71 -15.38 -7.62
C GLU A 29 23.16 -15.51 -7.17
N LEU A 30 23.60 -14.66 -6.23
CA LEU A 30 24.95 -14.71 -5.66
C LEU A 30 25.17 -16.01 -4.90
N VAL A 31 24.20 -16.43 -4.08
CA VAL A 31 24.25 -17.66 -3.29
C VAL A 31 24.28 -18.90 -4.20
N HIS A 32 23.42 -18.96 -5.21
CA HIS A 32 23.43 -20.04 -6.20
C HIS A 32 24.77 -20.11 -6.92
N ARG A 33 25.30 -18.98 -7.36
CA ARG A 33 26.58 -18.93 -8.05
C ARG A 33 27.75 -19.35 -7.18
N ALA A 34 27.76 -18.97 -5.90
CA ALA A 34 28.77 -19.42 -4.95
C ALA A 34 28.78 -20.95 -4.81
N LYS A 35 27.60 -21.58 -4.74
CA LYS A 35 27.46 -23.04 -4.69
C LYS A 35 27.96 -23.71 -5.97
N GLU A 36 27.58 -23.19 -7.14
CA GLU A 36 28.04 -23.71 -8.44
C GLU A 36 29.57 -23.67 -8.59
N LEU A 37 30.21 -22.63 -8.06
CA LEU A 37 31.66 -22.44 -8.11
C LEU A 37 32.42 -23.20 -7.01
N GLY A 38 31.70 -23.90 -6.11
CA GLY A 38 32.28 -24.66 -5.01
C GLY A 38 32.94 -23.78 -3.94
N LEU A 39 32.39 -22.58 -3.66
CA LEU A 39 32.90 -21.71 -2.61
C LEU A 39 32.56 -22.24 -1.22
N GLU A 40 33.52 -22.14 -0.29
CA GLU A 40 33.30 -22.55 1.11
C GLU A 40 32.35 -21.62 1.87
N GLY A 41 32.17 -20.40 1.36
CA GLY A 41 31.27 -19.41 1.91
C GLY A 41 31.17 -18.16 1.05
N LEU A 42 30.14 -17.36 1.32
CA LEU A 42 29.92 -16.06 0.71
C LEU A 42 29.43 -15.08 1.77
N ALA A 43 30.12 -13.95 1.95
CA ALA A 43 29.62 -12.84 2.73
C ALA A 43 28.74 -11.92 1.87
N ILE A 44 27.57 -11.56 2.40
CA ILE A 44 26.72 -10.51 1.83
C ILE A 44 26.94 -9.26 2.65
N CYS A 45 27.58 -8.27 2.05
CA CYS A 45 28.02 -7.03 2.66
C CYS A 45 27.38 -5.86 1.91
N ASP A 46 26.06 -5.73 2.03
CA ASP A 46 25.36 -4.64 1.39
C ASP A 46 25.81 -3.28 1.96
N ARG A 47 25.73 -2.24 1.12
CA ARG A 47 26.16 -0.90 1.45
C ARG A 47 25.27 -0.31 2.56
N ASP A 48 25.89 0.07 3.66
CA ASP A 48 25.28 0.78 4.79
C ASP A 48 24.06 0.07 5.40
N GLY A 49 23.93 -1.25 5.26
CA GLY A 49 22.81 -1.99 5.85
C GLY A 49 22.87 -3.49 5.61
N ILE A 50 21.93 -4.22 6.22
CA ILE A 50 21.80 -5.68 6.11
C ILE A 50 20.57 -6.09 5.27
N TYR A 51 20.23 -5.26 4.30
CA TYR A 51 18.99 -5.32 3.51
C TYR A 51 18.78 -6.67 2.79
N GLY A 52 19.77 -7.19 2.06
CA GLY A 52 19.67 -8.46 1.32
C GLY A 52 19.98 -9.71 2.14
N SER A 53 20.29 -9.59 3.43
CA SER A 53 20.85 -10.68 4.25
C SER A 53 19.86 -11.82 4.51
N VAL A 54 18.58 -11.52 4.75
CA VAL A 54 17.54 -12.53 5.01
C VAL A 54 17.29 -13.37 3.77
N ARG A 55 17.13 -12.73 2.60
CA ARG A 55 16.93 -13.42 1.32
C ARG A 55 18.11 -14.33 0.97
N ALA A 56 19.34 -13.86 1.20
CA ALA A 56 20.53 -14.69 1.05
C ALA A 56 20.49 -15.90 1.99
N HIS A 57 20.17 -15.69 3.27
CA HIS A 57 20.09 -16.73 4.29
C HIS A 57 19.03 -17.79 3.96
N THR A 58 17.82 -17.38 3.57
CA THR A 58 16.74 -18.27 3.16
C THR A 58 17.14 -19.11 1.94
N ALA A 59 17.74 -18.49 0.91
CA ALA A 59 18.21 -19.21 -0.26
C ALA A 59 19.35 -20.18 0.07
N ALA A 60 20.29 -19.75 0.91
CA ALA A 60 21.45 -20.52 1.32
C ALA A 60 21.07 -21.77 2.11
N LYS A 61 20.08 -21.66 3.01
CA LYS A 61 19.53 -22.79 3.77
C LYS A 61 18.91 -23.87 2.87
N LYS A 62 18.31 -23.49 1.73
CA LYS A 62 17.68 -24.43 0.79
C LYS A 62 18.70 -25.26 -0.01
N ILE A 63 19.89 -24.71 -0.27
CA ILE A 63 20.92 -25.37 -1.10
C ILE A 63 22.19 -25.73 -0.30
N GLU A 64 22.13 -25.60 1.02
CA GLU A 64 23.24 -25.86 1.95
C GLU A 64 24.53 -25.11 1.51
N GLN A 65 24.40 -23.83 1.22
CA GLN A 65 25.53 -22.92 1.00
C GLN A 65 25.79 -22.14 2.29
N ARG A 66 27.06 -21.95 2.66
CA ARG A 66 27.39 -21.11 3.81
C ARG A 66 27.34 -19.64 3.41
N VAL A 67 26.58 -18.84 4.16
CA VAL A 67 26.53 -17.38 4.04
C VAL A 67 27.03 -16.73 5.32
N ILE A 68 27.81 -15.66 5.20
CA ILE A 68 28.32 -14.85 6.30
C ILE A 68 27.56 -13.52 6.31
N VAL A 69 27.04 -13.13 7.48
CA VAL A 69 26.37 -11.84 7.66
C VAL A 69 27.42 -10.74 7.80
N GLY A 70 27.25 -9.65 7.04
CA GLY A 70 28.07 -8.45 7.17
C GLY A 70 27.42 -7.23 6.53
N ALA A 71 28.11 -6.10 6.59
CA ALA A 71 27.72 -4.88 5.89
C ALA A 71 28.97 -4.07 5.54
N GLU A 72 28.89 -3.26 4.47
CA GLU A 72 29.95 -2.32 4.10
C GLU A 72 29.54 -0.90 4.51
N LEU A 73 30.16 -0.38 5.57
CA LEU A 73 29.84 0.93 6.15
C LEU A 73 30.66 2.03 5.49
N THR A 74 30.00 3.11 5.10
CA THR A 74 30.59 4.33 4.58
C THR A 74 31.27 5.12 5.70
N ILE A 75 32.53 5.51 5.48
CA ILE A 75 33.28 6.36 6.40
C ILE A 75 33.25 7.80 5.92
N GLY A 76 32.89 8.72 6.83
CA GLY A 76 32.91 10.15 6.58
C GLY A 76 33.34 10.94 7.82
N ALA A 77 33.96 12.10 7.62
CA ALA A 77 34.28 13.01 8.71
C ALA A 77 32.98 13.57 9.29
N MET A 78 32.65 13.22 10.53
CA MET A 78 31.63 13.93 11.30
C MET A 78 32.09 15.39 11.43
N ARG A 79 31.51 16.31 10.65
CA ARG A 79 31.57 17.73 11.01
C ARG A 79 30.61 17.93 12.18
N ALA A 80 31.16 17.94 13.39
CA ALA A 80 30.46 18.39 14.57
C ALA A 80 30.06 19.86 14.38
N GLY A 81 28.77 20.09 14.12
CA GLY A 81 28.16 21.42 14.00
C GLY A 81 26.68 21.28 13.70
N ALA A 82 25.84 21.69 14.66
CA ALA A 82 24.39 21.65 14.52
C ALA A 82 23.94 22.37 13.23
N GLY A 83 23.31 21.64 12.30
CA GLY A 83 22.53 22.22 11.20
C GLY A 83 23.21 22.39 9.84
N GLN A 84 24.46 21.95 9.62
CA GLN A 84 25.05 21.96 8.27
C GLN A 84 24.94 20.59 7.58
N ARG A 85 24.11 20.53 6.55
CA ARG A 85 23.96 19.39 5.62
C ARG A 85 25.31 18.98 5.04
N VAL A 86 25.62 17.69 5.10
CA VAL A 86 26.80 17.11 4.45
C VAL A 86 26.52 17.01 2.95
N GLU A 87 27.03 17.97 2.16
CA GLU A 87 27.07 17.80 0.70
C GLU A 87 28.05 16.68 0.34
N ARG A 88 27.55 15.64 -0.33
CA ARG A 88 28.38 14.56 -0.90
C ARG A 88 29.36 15.17 -1.90
N ALA A 89 30.64 15.21 -1.56
CA ALA A 89 31.69 15.48 -2.55
C ALA A 89 31.65 14.36 -3.63
N PRO A 90 31.78 14.70 -4.92
CA PRO A 90 31.85 13.69 -5.97
C PRO A 90 33.16 12.89 -5.86
N GLY A 91 33.09 11.66 -5.36
CA GLY A 91 34.22 10.74 -5.21
C GLY A 91 33.83 9.40 -4.58
N VAL A 92 34.72 8.40 -4.62
CA VAL A 92 34.56 7.14 -3.88
C VAL A 92 34.88 7.41 -2.41
N LEU A 93 33.87 7.29 -1.54
CA LEU A 93 34.08 7.43 -0.10
C LEU A 93 34.77 6.18 0.47
N PRO A 94 35.68 6.34 1.45
CA PRO A 94 36.25 5.21 2.17
C PRO A 94 35.15 4.37 2.83
N SER A 95 35.40 3.08 3.01
CA SER A 95 34.46 2.15 3.63
C SER A 95 35.17 1.08 4.45
N VAL A 96 34.43 0.48 5.37
CA VAL A 96 34.85 -0.69 6.15
C VAL A 96 33.80 -1.77 6.02
N VAL A 97 34.21 -2.97 5.62
CA VAL A 97 33.36 -4.15 5.68
C VAL A 97 33.46 -4.74 7.09
N LEU A 98 32.32 -4.94 7.74
CA LEU A 98 32.23 -5.60 9.04
C LEU A 98 31.55 -6.96 8.85
N LEU A 99 32.22 -8.03 9.30
CA LEU A 99 31.72 -9.39 9.30
C LEU A 99 31.40 -9.83 10.73
N VAL A 100 30.31 -10.60 10.87
CA VAL A 100 29.78 -11.00 12.17
C VAL A 100 30.36 -12.34 12.62
N GLU A 101 31.02 -12.35 13.78
CA GLU A 101 31.57 -13.56 14.42
C GLU A 101 30.50 -14.33 15.18
N ASP A 102 29.76 -13.62 16.03
CA ASP A 102 28.76 -14.16 16.96
C ASP A 102 27.58 -13.18 17.17
N SER A 103 26.67 -13.53 18.09
CA SER A 103 25.48 -12.72 18.41
C SER A 103 25.80 -11.37 19.06
N GLU A 104 26.89 -11.25 19.82
CA GLU A 104 27.35 -9.96 20.37
C GLU A 104 27.84 -9.06 19.22
N GLY A 105 28.60 -9.64 18.29
CA GLY A 105 29.02 -9.01 17.05
C GLY A 105 27.85 -8.50 16.22
N TYR A 106 26.81 -9.31 16.06
CA TYR A 106 25.60 -8.92 15.34
C TYR A 106 24.95 -7.69 15.97
N ALA A 107 24.77 -7.71 17.30
CA ALA A 107 24.20 -6.58 18.03
C ALA A 107 25.06 -5.31 17.91
N ASN A 108 26.39 -5.46 17.91
CA ASN A 108 27.32 -4.35 17.69
C ASN A 108 27.23 -3.81 16.26
N LEU A 109 27.16 -4.67 15.23
CA LEU A 109 26.97 -4.24 13.84
C LEU A 109 25.67 -3.44 13.68
N CYS A 110 24.56 -3.96 14.21
CA CYS A 110 23.27 -3.29 14.15
C CYS A 110 23.27 -1.94 14.88
N ARG A 111 23.99 -1.84 16.02
CA ARG A 111 24.18 -0.57 16.73
C ARG A 111 24.99 0.43 15.91
N LEU A 112 26.09 -0.01 15.30
CA LEU A 112 26.93 0.83 14.43
C LEU A 112 26.15 1.34 13.22
N LEU A 113 25.36 0.48 12.57
CA LEU A 113 24.48 0.87 11.48
C LEU A 113 23.42 1.88 11.94
N THR A 114 22.81 1.66 13.11
CA THR A 114 21.85 2.60 13.70
C THR A 114 22.47 3.98 13.92
N ILE A 115 23.69 4.03 14.47
CA ILE A 115 24.46 5.27 14.65
C ILE A 115 24.77 5.91 13.30
N ALA A 116 25.21 5.12 12.30
CA ALA A 116 25.57 5.60 10.97
C ALA A 116 24.41 6.30 10.25
N HIS A 117 23.16 5.92 10.55
CA HIS A 117 21.97 6.50 9.95
C HIS A 117 21.34 7.65 10.75
N ALA A 118 21.60 7.76 12.06
CA ALA A 118 20.84 8.61 12.98
C ALA A 118 20.73 10.09 12.53
N ASP A 119 21.84 10.66 12.03
CA ASP A 119 21.94 12.07 11.63
C ASP A 119 22.03 12.26 10.11
N CYS A 120 21.66 11.23 9.34
CA CYS A 120 21.79 11.22 7.88
C CYS A 120 20.42 11.33 7.18
N GLU A 121 20.37 11.98 6.00
CA GLU A 121 19.18 11.94 5.15
C GLU A 121 18.90 10.49 4.71
N LYS A 122 17.62 10.14 4.54
CA LYS A 122 17.21 8.78 4.13
C LYS A 122 17.97 8.33 2.88
N GLY A 123 18.56 7.13 2.94
CA GLY A 123 19.38 6.57 1.85
C GLY A 123 20.84 7.02 1.88
N THR A 124 21.25 7.69 2.96
CA THR A 124 22.64 8.02 3.26
C THR A 124 22.99 7.51 4.67
N ALA A 125 24.26 7.19 4.87
CA ALA A 125 24.83 6.83 6.15
C ALA A 125 26.28 7.28 6.19
N SER A 126 26.78 7.57 7.38
CA SER A 126 28.18 7.89 7.59
C SER A 126 28.55 7.59 9.03
N ILE A 127 29.68 6.92 9.23
CA ILE A 127 30.23 6.66 10.56
C ILE A 127 31.73 7.00 10.61
N SER A 128 32.24 7.29 11.80
CA SER A 128 33.67 7.52 12.00
C SER A 128 34.42 6.22 12.28
N ALA A 129 35.72 6.21 11.99
CA ALA A 129 36.59 5.05 12.27
C ALA A 129 36.65 4.77 13.78
N GLU A 130 36.66 5.81 14.61
CA GLU A 130 36.71 5.75 16.06
C GLU A 130 35.44 5.11 16.64
N ALA A 131 34.26 5.42 16.08
CA ALA A 131 33.01 4.81 16.49
C ALA A 131 33.01 3.29 16.22
N ILE A 132 33.57 2.84 15.09
CA ILE A 132 33.77 1.42 14.79
C ILE A 132 34.79 0.80 15.75
N ALA A 133 35.92 1.48 15.97
CA ALA A 133 36.99 1.04 16.88
C ALA A 133 36.52 0.91 18.34
N ALA A 134 35.48 1.66 18.75
CA ALA A 134 34.90 1.58 20.08
C ALA A 134 34.04 0.32 20.33
N ALA A 135 33.63 -0.40 19.27
CA ALA A 135 32.79 -1.61 19.39
C ALA A 135 33.38 -2.84 18.67
N PRO A 136 34.62 -3.29 19.01
CA PRO A 136 35.33 -4.29 18.23
C PRO A 136 34.91 -5.74 18.54
N ARG A 137 34.11 -6.00 19.58
CA ARG A 137 33.80 -7.36 20.03
C ARG A 137 32.87 -8.09 19.06
N GLY A 138 33.16 -9.37 18.80
CA GLY A 138 32.36 -10.24 17.91
C GLY A 138 32.38 -9.83 16.43
N LEU A 139 33.28 -8.93 16.02
CA LEU A 139 33.35 -8.41 14.66
C LEU A 139 34.75 -8.58 14.06
N THR A 140 34.79 -8.88 12.76
CA THR A 140 36.00 -8.79 11.93
C THR A 140 35.86 -7.59 10.98
N ALA A 141 36.86 -6.71 10.94
CA ALA A 141 36.87 -5.51 10.13
C ALA A 141 37.80 -5.66 8.92
N ILE A 142 37.32 -5.33 7.72
CA ILE A 142 38.07 -5.44 6.47
C ILE A 142 38.02 -4.08 5.76
N VAL A 143 39.17 -3.45 5.57
CA VAL A 143 39.27 -2.17 4.85
C VAL A 143 39.63 -2.42 3.38
N PRO A 144 38.73 -2.12 2.41
CA PRO A 144 39.06 -2.26 1.01
C PRO A 144 40.03 -1.14 0.56
N LEU A 145 41.22 -1.50 0.09
CA LEU A 145 42.22 -0.54 -0.39
C LEU A 145 41.93 -0.15 -1.84
N ASP A 146 41.12 0.89 -2.03
CA ASP A 146 40.83 1.46 -3.35
C ASP A 146 41.80 2.61 -3.66
N PRO A 147 42.59 2.58 -4.77
CA PRO A 147 43.50 3.66 -5.15
C PRO A 147 42.78 4.98 -5.49
N LEU A 148 41.45 4.95 -5.65
CA LEU A 148 40.64 6.17 -5.74
C LEU A 148 40.55 6.93 -4.41
N VAL A 149 40.83 6.25 -3.30
CA VAL A 149 40.96 6.85 -1.97
C VAL A 149 42.44 7.16 -1.74
N PRO A 150 42.81 8.38 -1.31
CA PRO A 150 44.20 8.70 -1.00
C PRO A 150 44.79 7.70 0.01
N ALA A 151 46.00 7.22 -0.24
CA ALA A 151 46.64 6.18 0.58
C ALA A 151 46.70 6.58 2.07
N ASP A 152 47.01 7.84 2.37
CA ASP A 152 47.02 8.36 3.74
C ASP A 152 45.64 8.27 4.42
N ALA A 153 44.56 8.49 3.66
CA ALA A 153 43.20 8.35 4.17
C ALA A 153 42.81 6.88 4.39
N SER A 154 43.27 5.96 3.54
CA SER A 154 43.08 4.52 3.74
C SER A 154 43.86 4.01 4.96
N PHE A 155 45.12 4.42 5.15
CA PHE A 155 45.92 4.00 6.30
C PHE A 155 45.45 4.65 7.61
N ALA A 156 45.01 5.91 7.58
CA ALA A 156 44.39 6.56 8.73
C ALA A 156 43.10 5.87 9.21
N LEU A 157 42.41 5.14 8.32
CA LEU A 157 41.28 4.29 8.67
C LEU A 157 41.73 2.94 9.27
N VAL A 158 42.80 2.34 8.73
CA VAL A 158 43.31 1.04 9.19
C VAL A 158 43.95 1.14 10.58
N ASP A 159 44.67 2.21 10.88
CA ASP A 159 45.38 2.40 12.16
C ASP A 159 44.48 2.22 13.41
N PRO A 160 43.41 3.00 13.61
CA PRO A 160 42.54 2.86 14.79
C PRO A 160 41.80 1.52 14.83
N LEU A 161 41.50 0.94 13.67
CA LEU A 161 40.88 -0.39 13.59
C LEU A 161 41.87 -1.48 13.97
N ARG A 162 43.15 -1.35 13.58
CA ARG A 162 44.19 -2.32 13.95
C ARG A 162 44.44 -2.31 15.45
N ASP A 163 44.44 -1.13 16.07
CA ASP A 163 44.58 -0.98 17.52
C ASP A 163 43.42 -1.64 18.28
N ALA A 164 42.19 -1.50 17.79
CA ALA A 164 40.99 -2.04 18.46
C ALA A 164 40.69 -3.52 18.15
N PHE A 165 40.89 -3.97 16.91
CA PHE A 165 40.52 -5.32 16.45
C PHE A 165 41.70 -6.30 16.45
N GLY A 166 42.94 -5.80 16.50
CA GLY A 166 44.15 -6.62 16.41
C GLY A 166 44.18 -7.41 15.09
N GLU A 167 44.41 -8.73 15.18
CA GLU A 167 44.42 -9.62 14.01
C GLU A 167 43.09 -9.69 13.24
N ARG A 168 41.98 -9.21 13.83
CA ARG A 168 40.67 -9.17 13.17
C ARG A 168 40.48 -7.94 12.29
N ALA A 169 41.41 -6.97 12.31
CA ALA A 169 41.48 -5.91 11.32
C ALA A 169 42.33 -6.37 10.13
N LEU A 170 41.69 -6.50 8.98
CA LEU A 170 42.26 -6.95 7.72
C LEU A 170 42.14 -5.85 6.66
N VAL A 171 42.89 -6.00 5.58
CA VAL A 171 42.79 -5.15 4.39
C VAL A 171 42.44 -6.01 3.18
N ALA A 172 41.50 -5.55 2.36
CA ALA A 172 41.08 -6.26 1.15
C ALA A 172 41.74 -5.68 -0.10
N THR A 173 42.20 -6.57 -0.99
CA THR A 173 42.68 -6.26 -2.33
C THR A 173 42.03 -7.14 -3.39
N TRP A 174 41.89 -6.63 -4.61
CA TRP A 174 41.23 -7.30 -5.72
C TRP A 174 41.93 -7.01 -7.06
N LYS A 175 41.76 -7.91 -8.02
CA LYS A 175 42.21 -7.74 -9.40
C LYS A 175 41.02 -7.78 -10.35
N HIS A 176 40.70 -6.64 -10.97
CA HIS A 176 39.64 -6.50 -11.97
C HIS A 176 40.20 -6.39 -13.39
N LEU A 177 41.50 -6.68 -13.57
CA LEU A 177 42.19 -6.56 -14.86
C LEU A 177 42.02 -5.17 -15.49
N ASP A 178 42.03 -4.15 -14.63
CA ASP A 178 42.02 -2.75 -15.02
C ASP A 178 43.43 -2.15 -14.86
N ARG A 179 43.60 -0.87 -15.22
CA ARG A 179 44.88 -0.17 -15.13
C ARG A 179 45.39 0.07 -13.69
N ARG A 180 44.61 -0.27 -12.66
CA ARG A 180 44.86 0.02 -11.24
C ARG A 180 45.15 -1.22 -10.39
N ASP A 181 45.11 -2.41 -10.98
CA ASP A 181 45.51 -3.65 -10.28
C ASP A 181 46.89 -3.53 -9.63
N GLY A 182 47.86 -2.92 -10.33
CA GLY A 182 49.21 -2.69 -9.79
C GLY A 182 49.23 -1.77 -8.56
N GLU A 183 48.44 -0.70 -8.58
CA GLU A 183 48.30 0.23 -7.45
C GLU A 183 47.65 -0.47 -6.24
N ARG A 184 46.60 -1.28 -6.46
CA ARG A 184 45.95 -2.08 -5.41
C ARG A 184 46.88 -3.10 -4.76
N VAL A 185 47.69 -3.79 -5.57
CA VAL A 185 48.69 -4.75 -5.07
C VAL A 185 49.80 -4.03 -4.30
N ALA A 186 50.27 -2.89 -4.79
CA ALA A 186 51.29 -2.09 -4.11
C ALA A 186 50.79 -1.57 -2.74
N ALA A 187 49.54 -1.10 -2.67
CA ALA A 187 48.91 -0.69 -1.42
C ALA A 187 48.76 -1.85 -0.43
N ALA A 188 48.35 -3.03 -0.91
CA ALA A 188 48.25 -4.24 -0.10
C ALA A 188 49.62 -4.67 0.47
N LEU A 189 50.68 -4.65 -0.34
CA LEU A 189 52.04 -4.93 0.11
C LEU A 189 52.55 -3.90 1.12
N ALA A 190 52.18 -2.63 0.97
CA ALA A 190 52.50 -1.58 1.94
C ALA A 190 51.79 -1.83 3.28
N ALA A 191 50.52 -2.25 3.25
CA ALA A 191 49.78 -2.65 4.44
C ALA A 191 50.42 -3.87 5.13
N GLU A 192 50.82 -4.90 4.36
CA GLU A 192 51.47 -6.09 4.92
C GLU A 192 52.82 -5.76 5.57
N ARG A 193 53.60 -4.83 4.99
CA ARG A 193 54.85 -4.34 5.62
C ARG A 193 54.60 -3.58 6.92
N ARG A 194 53.49 -2.84 7.01
CA ARG A 194 53.19 -1.97 8.16
C ARG A 194 52.54 -2.73 9.32
N TYR A 195 51.62 -3.64 9.03
CA TYR A 195 50.77 -4.28 10.04
C TYR A 195 51.01 -5.79 10.19
N GLY A 196 51.92 -6.36 9.39
CA GLY A 196 52.14 -7.80 9.30
C GLY A 196 51.09 -8.49 8.42
N PRO A 197 50.92 -9.82 8.57
CA PRO A 197 49.97 -10.60 7.76
C PRO A 197 48.51 -10.16 7.96
N CYS A 198 48.00 -9.25 7.13
CA CYS A 198 46.65 -8.70 7.25
C CYS A 198 45.86 -8.61 5.93
N VAL A 199 46.47 -8.97 4.80
CA VAL A 199 45.85 -8.81 3.46
C VAL A 199 44.97 -10.00 3.11
N VAL A 200 43.76 -9.76 2.65
CA VAL A 200 42.87 -10.79 2.07
C VAL A 200 42.55 -10.47 0.61
N ALA A 201 42.49 -11.52 -0.21
CA ALA A 201 42.06 -11.41 -1.60
C ALA A 201 40.54 -11.51 -1.70
N THR A 202 39.91 -10.66 -2.51
CA THR A 202 38.47 -10.70 -2.81
C THR A 202 38.25 -10.46 -4.30
N ALA A 203 37.17 -11.01 -4.86
CA ALA A 203 36.72 -10.64 -6.20
C ALA A 203 35.96 -9.30 -6.20
N ARG A 204 35.56 -8.82 -5.00
CA ARG A 204 34.70 -7.65 -4.76
C ARG A 204 33.51 -7.61 -5.74
N PRO A 205 32.67 -8.66 -5.76
CA PRO A 205 31.70 -8.83 -6.82
C PRO A 205 30.56 -7.81 -6.69
N LEU A 206 30.23 -7.18 -7.82
CA LEU A 206 29.02 -6.38 -8.00
C LEU A 206 27.88 -7.22 -8.59
N TYR A 207 28.20 -8.38 -9.16
CA TYR A 207 27.24 -9.28 -9.78
C TYR A 207 27.70 -10.74 -9.74
N HIS A 208 26.76 -11.68 -9.93
CA HIS A 208 27.06 -13.11 -9.92
C HIS A 208 27.79 -13.58 -11.19
N HIS A 209 27.49 -13.01 -12.36
CA HIS A 209 28.02 -13.47 -13.65
C HIS A 209 28.40 -12.30 -14.59
N PRO A 210 29.44 -12.42 -15.44
CA PRO A 210 29.88 -11.34 -16.35
C PRO A 210 28.79 -10.78 -17.27
N SER A 211 27.81 -11.59 -17.66
CA SER A 211 26.66 -11.16 -18.49
C SER A 211 25.80 -10.07 -17.84
N ARG A 212 25.98 -9.82 -16.54
CA ARG A 212 25.24 -8.80 -15.78
C ARG A 212 25.85 -7.40 -15.89
N LYS A 213 27.06 -7.27 -16.46
CA LYS A 213 27.76 -6.00 -16.66
C LYS A 213 26.91 -4.91 -17.36
N PRO A 214 26.17 -5.17 -18.46
CA PRO A 214 25.35 -4.13 -19.09
C PRO A 214 24.29 -3.55 -18.14
N LEU A 215 23.67 -4.38 -17.30
CA LEU A 215 22.71 -3.90 -16.30
C LEU A 215 23.40 -3.07 -15.22
N ALA A 216 24.60 -3.47 -14.77
CA ALA A 216 25.39 -2.70 -13.81
C ALA A 216 25.75 -1.30 -14.33
N ASP A 217 25.99 -1.16 -15.64
CA ASP A 217 26.25 0.13 -16.28
C ASP A 217 25.00 1.01 -16.30
N VAL A 218 23.85 0.42 -16.63
CA VAL A 218 22.55 1.12 -16.58
C VAL A 218 22.24 1.59 -15.15
N LEU A 219 22.43 0.73 -14.14
CA LEU A 219 22.25 1.08 -12.73
C LEU A 219 23.16 2.24 -12.31
N THR A 220 24.42 2.22 -12.75
CA THR A 220 25.38 3.30 -12.51
C THR A 220 24.94 4.61 -13.16
N CYS A 221 24.41 4.55 -14.39
CA CYS A 221 23.88 5.73 -15.09
C CYS A 221 22.66 6.32 -14.38
N ILE A 222 21.74 5.47 -13.90
CA ILE A 222 20.58 5.88 -13.09
C ILE A 222 21.05 6.57 -11.80
N ARG A 223 22.01 5.96 -11.07
CA ARG A 223 22.57 6.50 -9.83
C ARG A 223 23.21 7.86 -10.02
N THR A 224 24.00 8.01 -11.08
CA THR A 224 24.76 9.24 -11.38
C THR A 224 23.99 10.25 -12.24
N LYS A 225 22.73 9.94 -12.58
CA LYS A 225 21.84 10.79 -13.41
C LYS A 225 22.48 11.20 -14.74
N THR A 226 23.16 10.26 -15.40
CA THR A 226 23.83 10.44 -16.69
C THR A 226 23.28 9.45 -17.72
N THR A 227 23.64 9.64 -18.98
CA THR A 227 23.38 8.67 -20.06
C THR A 227 24.57 7.72 -20.24
N LEU A 228 24.33 6.56 -20.85
CA LEU A 228 25.38 5.61 -21.25
C LEU A 228 26.43 6.26 -22.16
N ASP A 229 25.99 7.12 -23.09
CA ASP A 229 26.86 7.84 -24.02
C ASP A 229 27.82 8.82 -23.30
N GLN A 230 27.39 9.35 -22.14
CA GLN A 230 28.14 10.35 -21.35
C GLN A 230 28.83 9.75 -20.11
N ALA A 231 28.60 8.48 -19.80
CA ALA A 231 29.05 7.87 -18.55
C ALA A 231 30.57 7.88 -18.42
N GLY A 232 31.30 7.68 -19.52
CA GLY A 232 32.78 7.71 -19.56
C GLY A 232 33.39 6.76 -18.52
N THR A 233 34.28 7.27 -17.68
CA THR A 233 34.96 6.49 -16.62
C THR A 233 34.11 6.23 -15.38
N ARG A 234 32.82 6.63 -15.37
CA ARG A 234 31.91 6.32 -14.26
C ARG A 234 31.46 4.86 -14.26
N ILE A 235 31.45 4.21 -15.42
CA ILE A 235 31.17 2.78 -15.58
C ILE A 235 32.48 1.98 -15.60
N ALA A 236 32.42 0.73 -15.18
CA ALA A 236 33.59 -0.15 -15.17
C ALA A 236 34.08 -0.44 -16.60
N SER A 237 35.40 -0.57 -16.78
CA SER A 237 36.02 -0.77 -18.10
C SER A 237 35.77 -2.15 -18.71
N ASN A 238 35.47 -3.15 -17.89
CA ASN A 238 35.30 -4.54 -18.28
C ASN A 238 34.30 -5.25 -17.34
N ALA A 239 34.05 -6.55 -17.56
CA ALA A 239 33.07 -7.33 -16.81
C ALA A 239 33.66 -8.10 -15.61
N GLU A 240 34.84 -7.73 -15.10
CA GLU A 240 35.64 -8.56 -14.17
C GLU A 240 35.16 -8.54 -12.69
N ALA A 241 34.21 -7.68 -12.33
CA ALA A 241 33.64 -7.59 -10.97
C ALA A 241 32.54 -8.63 -10.68
N TYR A 242 32.78 -9.90 -11.03
CA TYR A 242 31.85 -11.03 -10.81
C TYR A 242 32.34 -12.00 -9.73
N VAL A 243 31.47 -12.88 -9.24
CA VAL A 243 31.83 -13.95 -8.28
C VAL A 243 32.77 -14.97 -8.94
N ARG A 244 33.95 -15.19 -8.36
CA ARG A 244 34.99 -16.09 -8.90
C ARG A 244 35.14 -17.36 -8.07
N SER A 245 35.52 -18.46 -8.73
CA SER A 245 35.95 -19.69 -8.05
C SER A 245 37.30 -19.51 -7.35
N GLY A 246 37.58 -20.36 -6.36
CA GLY A 246 38.89 -20.38 -5.69
C GLY A 246 40.06 -20.61 -6.65
N ALA A 247 39.89 -21.42 -7.69
CA ALA A 247 40.92 -21.65 -8.71
C ALA A 247 41.23 -20.38 -9.51
N GLN A 248 40.21 -19.59 -9.87
CA GLN A 248 40.39 -18.30 -10.54
C GLN A 248 41.10 -17.30 -9.62
N MET A 249 40.73 -17.25 -8.33
CA MET A 249 41.37 -16.36 -7.35
C MET A 249 42.84 -16.74 -7.11
N ALA A 250 43.15 -18.03 -6.99
CA ALA A 250 44.52 -18.51 -6.86
C ALA A 250 45.37 -18.21 -8.11
N ALA A 251 44.78 -18.27 -9.31
CA ALA A 251 45.47 -17.89 -10.54
C ALA A 251 45.77 -16.38 -10.58
N LEU A 252 44.81 -15.51 -10.18
CA LEU A 252 45.00 -14.06 -10.12
C LEU A 252 46.06 -13.63 -9.11
N PHE A 253 46.11 -14.31 -7.96
CA PHE A 253 47.01 -14.02 -6.86
C PHE A 253 48.09 -15.09 -6.70
N ARG A 254 48.57 -15.67 -7.80
CA ARG A 254 49.56 -16.75 -7.80
C ARG A 254 50.86 -16.41 -7.08
N ASP A 255 51.24 -15.13 -7.08
CA ASP A 255 52.43 -14.62 -6.41
C ASP A 255 52.22 -14.39 -4.90
N HIS A 256 50.95 -14.41 -4.46
CA HIS A 256 50.52 -14.16 -3.08
C HIS A 256 49.44 -15.16 -2.62
N PRO A 257 49.71 -16.48 -2.64
CA PRO A 257 48.70 -17.50 -2.31
C PRO A 257 48.16 -17.38 -0.88
N ALA A 258 48.95 -16.82 0.04
CA ALA A 258 48.54 -16.57 1.42
C ALA A 258 47.33 -15.62 1.53
N TRP A 259 47.18 -14.65 0.61
CA TRP A 259 46.05 -13.71 0.62
C TRP A 259 44.71 -14.40 0.32
N VAL A 260 44.74 -15.45 -0.51
CA VAL A 260 43.57 -16.29 -0.82
C VAL A 260 43.27 -17.21 0.36
N ALA A 261 44.27 -17.89 0.91
CA ALA A 261 44.10 -18.80 2.06
C ALA A 261 43.54 -18.10 3.30
N ARG A 262 43.99 -16.86 3.57
CA ARG A 262 43.53 -16.05 4.71
C ARG A 262 42.03 -15.72 4.66
N THR A 263 41.39 -15.79 3.50
CA THR A 263 39.93 -15.62 3.41
C THR A 263 39.18 -16.69 4.18
N VAL A 264 39.66 -17.94 4.12
CA VAL A 264 39.09 -19.09 4.84
C VAL A 264 39.36 -18.95 6.33
N GLU A 265 40.54 -18.47 6.74
CA GLU A 265 40.88 -18.20 8.15
C GLU A 265 39.99 -17.11 8.76
N ALA A 266 39.78 -16.00 8.05
CA ALA A 266 38.89 -14.93 8.49
C ALA A 266 37.44 -15.43 8.58
N ALA A 267 36.98 -16.13 7.55
CA ALA A 267 35.67 -16.76 7.54
C ALA A 267 35.52 -17.78 8.66
N SER A 268 36.57 -18.49 9.07
CA SER A 268 36.50 -19.48 10.15
C SER A 268 36.26 -18.86 11.52
N ARG A 269 36.24 -17.53 11.69
CA ARG A 269 35.77 -16.86 12.90
C ARG A 269 34.29 -16.49 12.85
N CYS A 270 33.75 -16.31 11.64
CA CYS A 270 32.37 -15.92 11.37
C CYS A 270 31.39 -17.10 11.49
N ARG A 271 30.74 -17.29 12.66
CA ARG A 271 29.82 -18.42 12.93
C ARG A 271 28.36 -18.04 13.03
N PHE A 272 28.06 -16.78 13.31
CA PHE A 272 26.71 -16.28 13.46
C PHE A 272 25.80 -16.62 12.27
N SER A 273 24.57 -17.03 12.59
CA SER A 273 23.49 -17.31 11.65
C SER A 273 22.24 -16.51 12.02
N LEU A 274 21.50 -15.99 11.03
CA LEU A 274 20.22 -15.30 11.31
C LEU A 274 19.18 -16.21 11.99
N SER A 275 19.35 -17.53 11.93
CA SER A 275 18.51 -18.50 12.67
C SER A 275 18.67 -18.42 14.21
N GLU A 276 19.74 -17.78 14.68
CA GLU A 276 20.00 -17.59 16.12
C GLU A 276 19.20 -16.43 16.71
N LEU A 277 18.62 -15.56 15.87
CA LEU A 277 17.84 -14.43 16.35
C LEU A 277 16.62 -14.89 17.16
N ARG A 278 16.35 -14.16 18.24
CA ARG A 278 15.20 -14.35 19.12
C ARG A 278 14.50 -13.02 19.28
N TYR A 279 13.18 -13.04 19.18
CA TYR A 279 12.35 -11.84 19.23
C TYR A 279 11.11 -12.11 20.10
N SER A 280 10.84 -11.20 21.03
CA SER A 280 9.71 -11.26 21.95
C SER A 280 9.07 -9.89 22.10
N PHE A 281 7.73 -9.89 22.17
CA PHE A 281 6.95 -8.68 22.38
C PHE A 281 7.06 -8.18 23.82
N PRO A 282 6.92 -6.87 24.03
CA PRO A 282 6.81 -6.30 25.36
C PRO A 282 5.46 -6.63 26.01
N SER A 283 5.47 -7.02 27.28
CA SER A 283 4.27 -7.24 28.09
C SER A 283 4.22 -6.42 29.37
N ASP A 284 5.35 -5.84 29.77
CA ASP A 284 5.58 -5.25 31.10
C ASP A 284 4.58 -4.15 31.47
N ALA A 285 4.06 -3.41 30.49
CA ALA A 285 3.13 -2.30 30.71
C ALA A 285 1.76 -2.73 31.29
N LEU A 286 1.35 -3.99 31.07
CA LEU A 286 0.05 -4.52 31.49
C LEU A 286 0.14 -5.58 32.59
N CYS A 287 1.34 -6.06 32.90
CA CYS A 287 1.60 -7.02 33.97
C CYS A 287 1.77 -6.29 35.31
N MET A 288 1.15 -6.81 36.37
CA MET A 288 1.46 -6.38 37.73
C MET A 288 2.85 -6.88 38.16
N PRO A 289 3.50 -6.28 39.18
CA PRO A 289 4.77 -6.77 39.69
C PRO A 289 4.70 -8.26 40.09
N GLY A 290 5.52 -9.09 39.45
CA GLY A 290 5.56 -10.54 39.66
C GLY A 290 4.50 -11.35 38.90
N GLU A 291 3.62 -10.71 38.14
CA GLU A 291 2.61 -11.36 37.28
C GLU A 291 3.23 -11.80 35.94
N THR A 292 2.95 -13.02 35.51
CA THR A 292 3.36 -13.49 34.17
C THR A 292 2.43 -12.95 33.08
N SER A 293 2.90 -12.92 31.83
CA SER A 293 2.09 -12.49 30.68
C SER A 293 0.77 -13.28 30.54
N ASP A 294 0.79 -14.58 30.84
CA ASP A 294 -0.42 -15.42 30.81
C ASP A 294 -1.40 -15.09 31.92
N GLN A 295 -0.90 -14.79 33.13
CA GLN A 295 -1.73 -14.37 34.26
C GLN A 295 -2.39 -13.01 33.98
N ALA A 296 -1.61 -12.05 33.46
CA ALA A 296 -2.11 -10.74 33.07
C ALA A 296 -3.19 -10.84 31.98
N LEU A 297 -2.95 -11.67 30.95
CA LEU A 297 -3.92 -11.88 29.86
C LEU A 297 -5.23 -12.47 30.40
N ARG A 298 -5.17 -13.48 31.27
CA ARG A 298 -6.37 -14.06 31.88
C ARG A 298 -7.17 -13.01 32.67
N ARG A 299 -6.52 -12.27 33.56
CA ARG A 299 -7.16 -11.23 34.36
C ARG A 299 -7.87 -10.19 33.49
N LEU A 300 -7.18 -9.69 32.46
CA LEU A 300 -7.73 -8.70 31.52
C LEU A 300 -8.88 -9.28 30.68
N THR A 301 -8.84 -10.58 30.37
CA THR A 301 -9.93 -11.28 29.68
C THR A 301 -11.17 -11.38 30.57
N ASP A 302 -11.00 -11.64 31.87
CA ASP A 302 -12.11 -11.71 32.84
C ASP A 302 -12.70 -10.33 33.16
N GLU A 303 -11.89 -9.28 33.16
CA GLU A 303 -12.35 -7.88 33.16
C GLU A 303 -13.18 -7.57 31.91
N GLY A 304 -12.65 -7.84 30.71
CA GLY A 304 -13.36 -7.59 29.45
C GLY A 304 -14.66 -8.38 29.30
N CYS A 305 -14.73 -9.59 29.86
CA CYS A 305 -15.97 -10.38 29.92
C CYS A 305 -17.09 -9.64 30.68
N ARG A 306 -16.76 -8.97 31.79
CA ARG A 306 -17.73 -8.23 32.60
C ARG A 306 -18.24 -6.99 31.89
N ASP A 307 -17.36 -6.31 31.15
CA ASP A 307 -17.71 -5.11 30.39
C ASP A 307 -18.59 -5.43 29.17
N ARG A 308 -18.27 -6.50 28.44
CA ARG A 308 -18.99 -6.88 27.21
C ARG A 308 -20.27 -7.67 27.44
N TYR A 309 -20.34 -8.42 28.53
CA TYR A 309 -21.51 -9.21 28.92
C TYR A 309 -21.94 -8.86 30.36
N PRO A 310 -22.57 -7.69 30.59
CA PRO A 310 -23.00 -7.27 31.92
C PRO A 310 -24.00 -8.24 32.58
N GLU A 311 -24.78 -8.95 31.78
CA GLU A 311 -25.76 -9.97 32.21
C GLU A 311 -25.15 -11.37 32.41
N GLY A 312 -23.83 -11.51 32.20
CA GLY A 312 -23.09 -12.77 32.31
C GLY A 312 -22.65 -13.33 30.96
N THR A 313 -21.44 -13.87 30.93
CA THR A 313 -20.85 -14.47 29.72
C THR A 313 -21.60 -15.76 29.34
N PRO A 314 -22.07 -15.92 28.08
CA PRO A 314 -22.70 -17.15 27.63
C PRO A 314 -21.78 -18.38 27.84
N PRO A 315 -22.32 -19.56 28.24
CA PRO A 315 -21.50 -20.74 28.54
C PRO A 315 -20.61 -21.21 27.37
N GLN A 316 -21.12 -21.10 26.14
CA GLN A 316 -20.37 -21.46 24.93
C GLN A 316 -19.16 -20.53 24.72
N VAL A 317 -19.36 -19.22 24.89
CA VAL A 317 -18.28 -18.21 24.78
C VAL A 317 -17.25 -18.41 25.88
N ARG A 318 -17.68 -18.71 27.11
CA ARG A 318 -16.78 -19.01 28.22
C ARG A 318 -15.91 -20.25 27.94
N ALA A 319 -16.51 -21.34 27.45
CA ALA A 319 -15.77 -22.54 27.08
C ALA A 319 -14.76 -22.28 25.95
N GLN A 320 -15.12 -21.44 24.98
CA GLN A 320 -14.20 -21.01 23.93
C GLN A 320 -13.02 -20.21 24.50
N ILE A 321 -13.27 -19.21 25.36
CA ILE A 321 -12.22 -18.41 26.00
C ILE A 321 -11.21 -19.30 26.75
N GLU A 322 -11.67 -20.29 27.52
CA GLU A 322 -10.79 -21.21 28.24
C GLU A 322 -9.89 -22.02 27.30
N LYS A 323 -10.46 -22.51 26.18
CA LYS A 323 -9.70 -23.21 25.14
C LYS A 323 -8.67 -22.30 24.47
N GLU A 324 -9.04 -21.06 24.15
CA GLU A 324 -8.15 -20.08 23.52
C GLU A 324 -6.98 -19.72 24.46
N LEU A 325 -7.24 -19.41 25.73
CA LEU A 325 -6.21 -19.08 26.72
C LEU A 325 -5.23 -20.23 26.94
N ALA A 326 -5.70 -21.48 26.97
CA ALA A 326 -4.84 -22.65 27.07
C ALA A 326 -3.89 -22.80 25.86
N LEU A 327 -4.39 -22.54 24.65
CA LEU A 327 -3.56 -22.59 23.43
C LEU A 327 -2.57 -21.43 23.38
N ILE A 328 -2.99 -20.22 23.77
CA ILE A 328 -2.12 -19.02 23.82
C ILE A 328 -0.94 -19.26 24.77
N ALA A 329 -1.20 -19.80 25.96
CA ALA A 329 -0.16 -20.13 26.92
C ALA A 329 0.80 -21.22 26.40
N LYS A 330 0.25 -22.26 25.75
CA LYS A 330 1.07 -23.33 25.16
C LYS A 330 2.01 -22.83 24.07
N LEU A 331 1.59 -21.84 23.28
CA LEU A 331 2.38 -21.27 22.19
C LEU A 331 3.26 -20.08 22.64
N GLY A 332 3.13 -19.61 23.88
CA GLY A 332 3.93 -18.51 24.43
C GLY A 332 3.64 -17.15 23.78
N VAL A 333 2.44 -16.95 23.20
CA VAL A 333 2.07 -15.73 22.46
C VAL A 333 1.29 -14.71 23.30
N ALA A 334 1.15 -14.90 24.62
CA ALA A 334 0.47 -13.95 25.49
C ALA A 334 1.04 -12.51 25.42
N PRO A 335 2.37 -12.27 25.34
CA PRO A 335 2.93 -10.92 25.19
C PRO A 335 2.42 -10.18 23.95
N TYR A 336 2.15 -10.91 22.86
CA TYR A 336 1.62 -10.34 21.62
C TYR A 336 0.19 -9.80 21.81
N PHE A 337 -0.70 -10.57 22.44
CA PHE A 337 -2.07 -10.13 22.73
C PHE A 337 -2.09 -8.91 23.67
N LEU A 338 -1.22 -8.88 24.68
CA LEU A 338 -1.07 -7.74 25.58
C LEU A 338 -0.58 -6.49 24.84
N SER A 339 0.41 -6.62 23.97
CA SER A 339 0.88 -5.50 23.13
C SER A 339 -0.23 -4.94 22.24
N VAL A 340 -1.01 -5.80 21.57
CA VAL A 340 -2.14 -5.36 20.74
C VAL A 340 -3.22 -4.68 21.58
N GLN A 341 -3.58 -5.24 22.73
CA GLN A 341 -4.53 -4.61 23.65
C GLN A 341 -4.03 -3.24 24.10
N GLN A 342 -2.73 -3.10 24.35
CA GLN A 342 -2.14 -1.82 24.74
C GLN A 342 -2.29 -0.76 23.64
N VAL A 343 -2.06 -1.13 22.38
CA VAL A 343 -2.29 -0.23 21.24
C VAL A 343 -3.78 0.16 21.11
N VAL A 344 -4.70 -0.79 21.32
CA VAL A 344 -6.14 -0.51 21.32
C VAL A 344 -6.54 0.41 22.49
N LYS A 345 -5.96 0.22 23.68
CA LYS A 345 -6.15 1.11 24.84
C LYS A 345 -5.66 2.54 24.55
N ILE A 346 -4.50 2.68 23.90
CA ILE A 346 -3.96 3.98 23.45
C ILE A 346 -4.97 4.71 22.54
N ALA A 347 -5.54 4.01 21.55
CA ALA A 347 -6.50 4.58 20.62
C ALA A 347 -7.81 4.96 21.31
N ARG A 348 -8.36 4.09 22.16
CA ARG A 348 -9.59 4.35 22.92
C ARG A 348 -9.44 5.53 23.88
N ALA A 349 -8.31 5.63 24.59
CA ALA A 349 -8.01 6.76 25.48
C ALA A 349 -7.95 8.11 24.75
N ARG A 350 -7.61 8.10 23.46
CA ARG A 350 -7.60 9.29 22.57
C ARG A 350 -8.89 9.44 21.76
N GLN A 351 -9.92 8.63 22.05
CA GLN A 351 -11.20 8.62 21.34
C GLN A 351 -11.02 8.43 19.82
N ILE A 352 -10.11 7.54 19.42
CA ILE A 352 -9.87 7.16 18.02
C ILE A 352 -10.64 5.88 17.73
N LEU A 353 -11.46 5.89 16.66
CA LEU A 353 -12.13 4.67 16.19
C LEU A 353 -11.09 3.67 15.68
N CYS A 354 -11.18 2.44 16.19
CA CYS A 354 -10.35 1.33 15.76
C CYS A 354 -11.16 0.04 15.61
N GLN A 355 -10.78 -0.81 14.67
CA GLN A 355 -11.44 -2.09 14.44
C GLN A 355 -10.46 -3.18 14.03
N GLY A 356 -10.41 -4.26 14.81
CA GLY A 356 -9.69 -5.47 14.44
C GLY A 356 -10.35 -6.19 13.26
N ARG A 357 -9.53 -6.71 12.34
CA ARG A 357 -9.99 -7.43 11.14
C ARG A 357 -9.23 -8.74 10.96
N GLY A 358 -9.64 -9.52 9.95
CA GLY A 358 -8.91 -10.72 9.56
C GLY A 358 -9.28 -11.91 10.43
N SER A 359 -8.35 -12.82 10.66
CA SER A 359 -8.56 -13.99 11.53
C SER A 359 -8.69 -13.62 13.01
N ALA A 360 -8.23 -12.44 13.45
CA ALA A 360 -8.43 -11.97 14.83
C ALA A 360 -9.90 -11.96 15.24
N ALA A 361 -10.82 -11.73 14.30
CA ALA A 361 -12.27 -11.78 14.55
C ALA A 361 -12.79 -13.18 14.94
N ASN A 362 -12.02 -14.26 14.74
CA ASN A 362 -12.36 -15.61 15.20
C ASN A 362 -12.05 -15.85 16.69
N SER A 363 -11.39 -14.91 17.37
CA SER A 363 -11.00 -15.07 18.77
C SER A 363 -11.99 -14.38 19.72
N ALA A 364 -12.55 -15.17 20.64
CA ALA A 364 -13.38 -14.67 21.73
C ALA A 364 -12.55 -13.82 22.70
N VAL A 365 -11.27 -14.17 22.93
CA VAL A 365 -10.33 -13.35 23.72
C VAL A 365 -10.15 -11.97 23.08
N CYS A 366 -9.93 -11.89 21.76
CA CYS A 366 -9.80 -10.60 21.07
C CYS A 366 -11.08 -9.73 21.16
N PHE A 367 -12.27 -10.34 21.13
CA PHE A 367 -13.53 -9.63 21.27
C PHE A 367 -13.69 -8.99 22.66
N VAL A 368 -13.47 -9.77 23.73
CA VAL A 368 -13.63 -9.26 25.10
C VAL A 368 -12.56 -8.25 25.50
N LEU A 369 -11.33 -8.38 24.95
CA LEU A 369 -10.27 -7.36 25.11
C LEU A 369 -10.55 -6.07 24.31
N GLY A 370 -11.58 -6.06 23.47
CA GLY A 370 -11.98 -4.90 22.70
C GLY A 370 -11.20 -4.65 21.42
N VAL A 371 -10.41 -5.64 20.98
CA VAL A 371 -9.64 -5.62 19.73
C VAL A 371 -10.58 -5.77 18.53
N THR A 372 -11.57 -6.67 18.61
CA THR A 372 -12.55 -6.90 17.55
C THR A 372 -13.96 -6.49 18.01
N ALA A 373 -14.84 -6.24 17.03
CA ALA A 373 -16.23 -5.86 17.25
C ALA A 373 -17.23 -6.98 16.95
N VAL A 374 -16.76 -8.14 16.47
CA VAL A 374 -17.62 -9.27 16.09
C VAL A 374 -17.86 -10.16 17.31
N ASP A 375 -19.13 -10.28 17.71
CA ASP A 375 -19.56 -11.08 18.87
C ASP A 375 -19.55 -12.58 18.54
N PRO A 376 -18.71 -13.41 19.22
CA PRO A 376 -18.66 -14.84 18.97
C PRO A 376 -19.97 -15.55 19.30
N ALA A 377 -20.84 -14.98 20.14
CA ALA A 377 -22.16 -15.56 20.42
C ALA A 377 -23.10 -15.55 19.20
N ARG A 378 -22.86 -14.67 18.22
CA ARG A 378 -23.71 -14.50 17.02
C ARG A 378 -23.15 -15.18 15.77
N SER A 379 -21.96 -15.78 15.86
CA SER A 379 -21.25 -16.32 14.70
C SER A 379 -20.46 -17.58 15.03
N ASN A 380 -20.61 -18.63 14.23
CA ASN A 380 -19.89 -19.90 14.41
C ASN A 380 -18.50 -19.85 13.74
N LEU A 381 -17.61 -19.06 14.33
CA LEU A 381 -16.28 -18.75 13.81
C LEU A 381 -15.22 -19.79 14.23
N LEU A 382 -14.32 -20.15 13.32
CA LEU A 382 -13.31 -21.19 13.52
C LEU A 382 -12.01 -20.60 14.11
N PHE A 383 -11.79 -20.76 15.41
CA PHE A 383 -10.59 -20.25 16.11
C PHE A 383 -9.29 -20.85 15.56
N GLU A 384 -9.31 -22.11 15.13
CA GLU A 384 -8.14 -22.81 14.57
C GLU A 384 -7.57 -22.14 13.31
N ARG A 385 -8.37 -21.30 12.65
CA ARG A 385 -7.90 -20.46 11.53
C ARG A 385 -7.02 -19.29 12.01
N PHE A 386 -7.22 -18.81 13.23
CA PHE A 386 -6.42 -17.75 13.81
C PHE A 386 -5.14 -18.27 14.45
N LEU A 387 -5.26 -19.31 15.27
CA LEU A 387 -4.14 -19.89 15.99
C LEU A 387 -4.30 -21.41 16.06
N SER A 388 -3.24 -22.15 15.72
CA SER A 388 -3.22 -23.61 15.80
C SER A 388 -1.83 -24.12 16.19
N GLU A 389 -1.79 -25.28 16.85
CA GLU A 389 -0.55 -25.88 17.35
C GLU A 389 0.34 -26.42 16.21
N GLU A 390 -0.27 -27.06 15.21
CA GLU A 390 0.45 -27.67 14.07
C GLU A 390 1.11 -26.64 13.15
N ARG A 391 0.77 -25.36 13.32
CA ARG A 391 1.18 -24.26 12.45
C ARG A 391 2.59 -23.78 12.76
N ASN A 392 2.97 -23.66 14.04
CA ASN A 392 4.23 -23.04 14.47
C ASN A 392 4.61 -21.75 13.68
N GLU A 393 3.61 -21.01 13.19
CA GLU A 393 3.73 -19.74 12.46
C GLU A 393 3.03 -18.63 13.28
N PRO A 394 3.51 -17.38 13.21
CA PRO A 394 2.94 -16.22 13.92
C PRO A 394 1.44 -15.95 13.67
N PRO A 395 0.58 -15.69 14.69
CA PRO A 395 -0.72 -15.06 14.45
C PRO A 395 -0.53 -13.60 14.03
N ASP A 396 -1.35 -13.15 13.07
CA ASP A 396 -1.33 -11.78 12.54
C ASP A 396 -2.63 -11.08 12.97
N ILE A 397 -2.51 -10.06 13.84
CA ILE A 397 -3.62 -9.23 14.30
C ILE A 397 -3.51 -7.85 13.66
N ASP A 398 -4.35 -7.64 12.65
CA ASP A 398 -4.53 -6.37 11.96
C ASP A 398 -5.56 -5.50 12.69
N VAL A 399 -5.22 -4.24 12.97
CA VAL A 399 -6.16 -3.26 13.50
C VAL A 399 -6.23 -2.04 12.59
N ASP A 400 -7.42 -1.75 12.06
CA ASP A 400 -7.69 -0.55 11.28
C ASP A 400 -7.99 0.62 12.21
N PHE A 401 -7.32 1.76 12.02
CA PHE A 401 -7.56 3.03 12.72
C PHE A 401 -8.09 4.08 11.75
N GLU A 402 -8.62 5.19 12.29
CA GLU A 402 -8.92 6.38 11.49
C GLU A 402 -7.70 6.84 10.69
N HIS A 403 -7.88 7.02 9.37
CA HIS A 403 -6.79 7.40 8.47
C HIS A 403 -6.08 8.70 8.88
N GLU A 404 -6.85 9.74 9.23
CA GLU A 404 -6.30 11.06 9.60
C GLU A 404 -5.58 11.06 10.96
N ARG A 405 -6.01 10.20 11.90
CA ARG A 405 -5.53 10.18 13.30
C ARG A 405 -4.58 9.03 13.61
N ARG A 406 -4.26 8.20 12.61
CA ARG A 406 -3.32 7.08 12.76
C ARG A 406 -1.94 7.54 13.24
N GLU A 407 -1.49 8.72 12.82
CA GLU A 407 -0.18 9.25 13.26
C GLU A 407 -0.11 9.43 14.77
N GLU A 408 -1.21 9.85 15.42
CA GLU A 408 -1.27 9.99 16.88
C GLU A 408 -1.02 8.65 17.58
N VAL A 409 -1.53 7.55 17.02
CA VAL A 409 -1.32 6.19 17.56
C VAL A 409 0.13 5.76 17.36
N ILE A 410 0.70 5.99 16.17
CA ILE A 410 2.10 5.66 15.87
C ILE A 410 3.05 6.39 16.83
N GLN A 411 2.86 7.69 17.02
CA GLN A 411 3.70 8.47 17.93
C GLN A 411 3.52 8.04 19.39
N ALA A 412 2.30 7.72 19.82
CA ALA A 412 2.05 7.18 21.16
C ALA A 412 2.75 5.83 21.41
N ILE A 413 2.87 4.98 20.39
CA ILE A 413 3.65 3.73 20.48
C ILE A 413 5.13 4.05 20.69
N TYR A 414 5.68 5.01 19.93
CA TYR A 414 7.07 5.44 20.12
C TYR A 414 7.32 6.08 21.49
N GLU A 415 6.41 6.91 21.99
CA GLU A 415 6.47 7.51 23.33
C GLU A 415 6.47 6.45 24.42
N MET A 416 5.68 5.38 24.25
CA MET A 416 5.53 4.32 25.25
C MET A 416 6.72 3.37 25.31
N TYR A 417 7.20 2.90 24.16
CA TYR A 417 8.22 1.85 24.10
C TYR A 417 9.63 2.39 23.90
N GLY A 418 9.77 3.63 23.42
CA GLY A 418 11.06 4.22 23.03
C GLY A 418 11.48 3.79 21.62
N ARG A 419 12.21 4.68 20.92
CA ARG A 419 12.70 4.42 19.55
C ARG A 419 13.75 3.32 19.46
N ASP A 420 14.31 2.92 20.59
CA ASP A 420 15.25 1.83 20.73
C ASP A 420 14.57 0.46 20.80
N ARG A 421 13.26 0.39 21.04
CA ARG A 421 12.47 -0.85 21.15
C ARG A 421 11.27 -0.93 20.19
N ALA A 422 10.95 0.18 19.53
CA ALA A 422 9.86 0.32 18.58
C ALA A 422 10.37 0.86 17.24
N ALA A 423 10.02 0.20 16.14
CA ALA A 423 10.29 0.65 14.78
C ALA A 423 9.26 0.10 13.78
N MET A 424 9.05 0.83 12.69
CA MET A 424 8.19 0.38 11.60
C MET A 424 8.92 -0.62 10.69
N VAL A 425 8.15 -1.49 10.03
CA VAL A 425 8.65 -2.41 9.01
C VAL A 425 8.91 -1.64 7.73
N SER A 426 9.96 -1.98 6.98
CA SER A 426 10.19 -1.38 5.65
C SER A 426 9.33 -2.05 4.59
N GLU A 427 9.22 -1.41 3.42
CA GLU A 427 8.68 -2.02 2.21
C GLU A 427 9.66 -1.80 1.06
N VAL A 428 10.10 -2.89 0.44
CA VAL A 428 11.05 -2.83 -0.67
C VAL A 428 10.28 -2.52 -1.95
N ILE A 429 10.34 -1.27 -2.41
CA ILE A 429 9.71 -0.87 -3.67
C ILE A 429 10.60 -1.33 -4.83
N ALA A 430 10.14 -2.32 -5.58
CA ALA A 430 10.85 -2.83 -6.75
C ALA A 430 10.54 -2.05 -8.04
N TYR A 431 11.46 -2.09 -9.00
CA TYR A 431 11.19 -1.68 -10.37
C TYR A 431 10.11 -2.59 -10.98
N ARG A 432 9.05 -1.97 -11.50
CA ARG A 432 7.99 -2.60 -12.31
C ARG A 432 8.08 -2.11 -13.75
N GLY A 433 7.54 -2.84 -14.72
CA GLY A 433 7.64 -2.53 -16.17
C GLY A 433 7.64 -1.04 -16.56
N LYS A 434 6.62 -0.27 -16.14
CA LYS A 434 6.58 1.19 -16.42
C LYS A 434 7.75 1.97 -15.83
N SER A 435 8.04 1.76 -14.55
CA SER A 435 9.13 2.46 -13.85
C SER A 435 10.50 2.05 -14.36
N ALA A 436 10.69 0.76 -14.69
CA ALA A 436 11.93 0.24 -15.25
C ALA A 436 12.23 0.89 -16.61
N LEU A 437 11.24 0.90 -17.53
CA LEU A 437 11.39 1.57 -18.83
C LEU A 437 11.66 3.06 -18.71
N ARG A 438 11.06 3.76 -17.73
CA ARG A 438 11.32 5.20 -17.55
C ARG A 438 12.77 5.48 -17.17
N GLU A 439 13.30 4.74 -16.20
CA GLU A 439 14.67 4.98 -15.73
C GLU A 439 15.72 4.45 -16.72
N VAL A 440 15.49 3.27 -17.31
CA VAL A 440 16.34 2.75 -18.39
C VAL A 440 16.28 3.67 -19.60
N GLY A 441 15.10 4.16 -19.99
CA GLY A 441 14.96 5.06 -21.13
C GLY A 441 15.76 6.36 -20.97
N LYS A 442 15.76 6.94 -19.76
CA LYS A 442 16.63 8.09 -19.44
C LYS A 442 18.12 7.73 -19.53
N ALA A 443 18.54 6.58 -19.01
CA ALA A 443 19.93 6.13 -19.08
C ALA A 443 20.39 5.88 -20.53
N PHE A 444 19.48 5.45 -21.41
CA PHE A 444 19.71 5.34 -22.85
C PHE A 444 19.57 6.67 -23.61
N GLY A 445 19.30 7.79 -22.93
CA GLY A 445 19.29 9.13 -23.54
C GLY A 445 18.02 9.51 -24.33
N PHE A 446 16.91 8.80 -24.15
CA PHE A 446 15.63 9.19 -24.76
C PHE A 446 15.08 10.49 -24.15
N SER A 447 14.37 11.28 -24.96
CA SER A 447 13.70 12.50 -24.48
C SER A 447 12.54 12.20 -23.53
N SER A 448 12.08 13.18 -22.74
CA SER A 448 10.93 13.03 -21.84
C SER A 448 9.70 12.47 -22.56
N ASP A 449 9.44 12.97 -23.78
CA ASP A 449 8.29 12.59 -24.58
C ASP A 449 8.41 11.15 -25.08
N GLN A 450 9.62 10.74 -25.51
CA GLN A 450 9.88 9.36 -25.92
C GLN A 450 9.76 8.40 -24.74
N VAL A 451 10.27 8.78 -23.56
CA VAL A 451 10.14 8.00 -22.32
C VAL A 451 8.68 7.85 -21.91
N ASP A 452 7.88 8.91 -22.00
CA ASP A 452 6.45 8.86 -21.69
C ASP A 452 5.70 7.94 -22.65
N ARG A 453 6.03 7.98 -23.95
CA ARG A 453 5.48 7.05 -24.95
C ARG A 453 5.90 5.61 -24.69
N LEU A 454 7.19 5.33 -24.47
CA LEU A 454 7.73 4.00 -24.14
C LEU A 454 7.06 3.42 -22.91
N SER A 455 6.98 4.20 -21.82
CA SER A 455 6.35 3.74 -20.58
C SER A 455 4.83 3.57 -20.72
N GLY A 456 4.20 4.29 -21.66
CA GLY A 456 2.78 4.13 -22.01
C GLY A 456 2.43 2.78 -22.63
N LEU A 457 3.40 2.11 -23.25
CA LEU A 457 3.25 0.80 -23.91
C LEU A 457 2.94 -0.34 -22.94
N VAL A 458 3.43 -0.25 -21.70
CA VAL A 458 3.24 -1.30 -20.71
C VAL A 458 1.80 -1.29 -20.20
N LEU A 459 1.07 -2.35 -20.54
CA LEU A 459 -0.18 -2.73 -19.89
C LEU A 459 0.16 -3.56 -18.64
N HIS A 460 -0.55 -3.35 -17.55
CA HIS A 460 -0.26 -3.97 -16.25
C HIS A 460 -0.31 -5.52 -16.24
N HIS A 461 -0.69 -6.18 -17.34
CA HIS A 461 -0.97 -7.62 -17.44
C HIS A 461 -0.44 -8.33 -18.70
N GLU A 462 0.30 -7.66 -19.59
CA GLU A 462 0.91 -8.35 -20.73
C GLU A 462 2.43 -8.33 -20.63
N ALA A 463 3.01 -9.54 -20.65
CA ALA A 463 4.44 -9.77 -20.43
C ALA A 463 5.33 -9.26 -21.58
N ASP A 464 4.78 -9.05 -22.78
CA ASP A 464 5.59 -8.72 -23.95
C ASP A 464 5.20 -7.39 -24.60
N ILE A 465 6.20 -6.52 -24.74
CA ILE A 465 6.13 -5.33 -25.61
C ILE A 465 6.35 -5.82 -27.04
N THR A 466 5.27 -5.90 -27.82
CA THR A 466 5.33 -6.35 -29.22
C THR A 466 5.83 -5.23 -30.15
N GLU A 467 6.43 -5.60 -31.29
CA GLU A 467 6.90 -4.66 -32.31
C GLU A 467 5.77 -3.72 -32.79
N LYS A 468 4.55 -4.26 -32.95
CA LYS A 468 3.35 -3.48 -33.31
C LYS A 468 3.08 -2.35 -32.31
N ARG A 469 3.24 -2.61 -31.01
CA ARG A 469 3.04 -1.59 -29.96
C ARG A 469 4.10 -0.51 -30.00
N VAL A 470 5.35 -0.89 -30.21
CA VAL A 470 6.46 0.07 -30.36
C VAL A 470 6.18 1.02 -31.53
N SER A 471 5.74 0.47 -32.67
CA SER A 471 5.33 1.24 -33.84
C SER A 471 4.12 2.17 -33.56
N GLU A 472 3.10 1.69 -32.85
CA GLU A 472 1.94 2.51 -32.44
C GLU A 472 2.30 3.68 -31.50
N ALA A 473 3.39 3.57 -30.72
CA ALA A 473 3.94 4.68 -29.95
C ALA A 473 4.79 5.66 -30.78
N GLY A 474 4.93 5.43 -32.08
CA GLY A 474 5.75 6.25 -32.98
C GLY A 474 7.25 6.04 -32.76
N LEU A 475 7.66 4.83 -32.36
CA LEU A 475 9.05 4.41 -32.23
C LEU A 475 9.35 3.29 -33.23
N ASP A 476 10.59 3.23 -33.70
CA ASP A 476 11.03 2.19 -34.62
C ASP A 476 11.32 0.89 -33.84
N PRO A 477 10.60 -0.22 -34.10
CA PRO A 477 10.87 -1.50 -33.46
C PRO A 477 12.22 -2.11 -33.83
N ASP A 478 12.81 -1.72 -34.96
CA ASP A 478 14.10 -2.24 -35.44
C ASP A 478 15.30 -1.43 -34.92
N ASP A 479 15.05 -0.30 -34.24
CA ASP A 479 16.08 0.47 -33.59
C ASP A 479 16.74 -0.33 -32.45
N VAL A 480 18.06 -0.53 -32.57
CA VAL A 480 18.86 -1.29 -31.61
C VAL A 480 18.80 -0.68 -30.21
N ARG A 481 18.77 0.64 -30.08
CA ARG A 481 18.69 1.36 -28.80
C ARG A 481 17.36 1.09 -28.12
N VAL A 482 16.27 1.07 -28.88
CA VAL A 482 14.93 0.72 -28.37
C VAL A 482 14.88 -0.73 -27.89
N ARG A 483 15.37 -1.68 -28.71
CA ARG A 483 15.43 -3.11 -28.34
C ARG A 483 16.27 -3.35 -27.08
N GLN A 484 17.44 -2.73 -26.97
CA GLN A 484 18.31 -2.83 -25.79
C GLN A 484 17.67 -2.21 -24.54
N ALA A 485 17.00 -1.06 -24.67
CA ALA A 485 16.30 -0.44 -23.55
C ALA A 485 15.16 -1.33 -23.02
N ILE A 486 14.42 -2.01 -23.90
CA ILE A 486 13.37 -2.97 -23.49
C ILE A 486 13.99 -4.17 -22.76
N LEU A 487 15.07 -4.76 -23.31
CA LEU A 487 15.77 -5.88 -22.70
C LEU A 487 16.32 -5.53 -21.31
N MET A 488 16.97 -4.36 -21.17
CA MET A 488 17.50 -3.89 -19.90
C MET A 488 16.39 -3.54 -18.89
N ALA A 489 15.26 -3.00 -19.35
CA ALA A 489 14.11 -2.75 -18.48
C ALA A 489 13.49 -4.05 -17.96
N SER A 490 13.43 -5.10 -18.78
CA SER A 490 13.00 -6.43 -18.34
C SER A 490 13.99 -7.04 -17.33
N ALA A 491 15.30 -6.92 -17.57
CA ALA A 491 16.33 -7.39 -16.64
C ALA A 491 16.35 -6.61 -15.30
N LEU A 492 15.91 -5.35 -15.30
CA LEU A 492 15.78 -4.50 -14.11
C LEU A 492 14.49 -4.78 -13.33
N GLU A 493 13.49 -5.41 -13.93
CA GLU A 493 12.23 -5.69 -13.25
C GLU A 493 12.44 -6.61 -12.04
N GLY A 494 11.84 -6.24 -10.91
CA GLY A 494 12.04 -6.94 -9.63
C GLY A 494 13.24 -6.45 -8.81
N PHE A 495 14.15 -5.64 -9.37
CA PHE A 495 15.24 -5.04 -8.59
C PHE A 495 14.71 -4.04 -7.56
N PRO A 496 15.31 -3.96 -6.37
CA PRO A 496 14.93 -2.99 -5.35
C PRO A 496 15.31 -1.57 -5.82
N ARG A 497 14.34 -0.65 -5.80
CA ARG A 497 14.53 0.75 -6.19
C ARG A 497 14.84 1.65 -4.99
N HIS A 498 14.06 1.50 -3.92
CA HIS A 498 14.25 2.21 -2.65
C HIS A 498 13.44 1.52 -1.54
N LEU A 499 13.77 1.86 -0.29
CA LEU A 499 12.97 1.50 0.88
C LEU A 499 11.87 2.53 1.10
N SER A 500 10.65 2.04 1.23
CA SER A 500 9.50 2.78 1.74
C SER A 500 9.16 2.29 3.15
N ILE A 501 8.20 2.95 3.79
CA ILE A 501 7.64 2.52 5.07
C ILE A 501 6.48 1.57 4.75
N HIS A 502 6.42 0.41 5.40
CA HIS A 502 5.24 -0.46 5.32
C HIS A 502 4.01 0.30 5.80
N VAL A 503 2.86 0.03 5.16
CA VAL A 503 1.63 0.82 5.36
C VAL A 503 1.12 0.85 6.80
N GLY A 504 1.49 -0.10 7.66
CA GLY A 504 1.16 -0.08 9.08
C GLY A 504 2.01 -0.98 9.97
N GLY A 505 3.03 -1.63 9.43
CA GLY A 505 3.70 -2.74 10.11
C GLY A 505 4.65 -2.21 11.17
N PHE A 506 4.56 -2.78 12.37
CA PHE A 506 5.32 -2.34 13.53
C PHE A 506 5.99 -3.53 14.22
N VAL A 507 7.27 -3.37 14.55
CA VAL A 507 8.05 -4.33 15.34
C VAL A 507 8.24 -3.74 16.73
N LEU A 508 7.85 -4.50 17.75
CA LEU A 508 7.93 -4.13 19.16
C LEU A 508 8.75 -5.18 19.90
N SER A 509 9.88 -4.77 20.46
CA SER A 509 10.75 -5.67 21.22
C SER A 509 10.73 -5.39 22.72
N SER A 510 10.79 -6.46 23.51
CA SER A 510 11.08 -6.38 24.94
C SER A 510 12.52 -5.94 25.22
N GLU A 511 13.44 -6.23 24.30
CA GLU A 511 14.85 -5.83 24.37
C GLU A 511 15.14 -4.68 23.38
N PRO A 512 16.31 -4.02 23.47
CA PRO A 512 16.72 -3.05 22.45
C PRO A 512 16.76 -3.70 21.05
N LEU A 513 16.08 -3.08 20.08
CA LEU A 513 15.91 -3.56 18.72
C LEU A 513 17.23 -3.79 17.99
N HIS A 514 18.31 -3.07 18.34
CA HIS A 514 19.62 -3.31 17.73
C HIS A 514 20.18 -4.72 18.01
N LYS A 515 19.63 -5.49 18.95
CA LYS A 515 19.95 -6.92 19.08
C LYS A 515 19.30 -7.80 18.00
N VAL A 516 18.29 -7.26 17.31
CA VAL A 516 17.46 -7.95 16.31
C VAL A 516 17.68 -7.38 14.91
N ALA A 517 17.64 -6.06 14.74
CA ALA A 517 17.84 -5.37 13.47
C ALA A 517 18.32 -3.92 13.71
N PRO A 518 19.09 -3.32 12.76
CA PRO A 518 19.42 -1.91 12.85
C PRO A 518 18.18 -1.04 12.63
N ILE A 519 18.22 0.18 13.18
CA ILE A 519 17.15 1.16 13.09
C ILE A 519 17.64 2.32 12.24
N GLU A 520 16.86 2.72 11.24
CA GLU A 520 17.17 3.87 10.39
C GLU A 520 16.01 4.88 10.41
N PRO A 521 16.28 6.20 10.35
CA PRO A 521 15.22 7.19 10.17
C PRO A 521 14.43 6.89 8.89
N ALA A 522 13.13 7.15 8.92
CA ALA A 522 12.30 7.11 7.74
C ALA A 522 12.31 8.47 7.01
N ARG A 523 11.76 8.54 5.79
CA ARG A 523 11.59 9.82 5.09
C ARG A 523 10.54 10.73 5.73
N MET A 524 9.54 10.14 6.38
CA MET A 524 8.57 10.89 7.16
C MET A 524 9.17 11.25 8.52
N ASP A 525 9.11 12.54 8.86
CA ASP A 525 9.60 13.05 10.12
C ASP A 525 8.98 12.29 11.30
N GLY A 526 9.79 12.02 12.32
CA GLY A 526 9.33 11.34 13.52
C GLY A 526 9.09 9.83 13.36
N ARG A 527 9.50 9.18 12.26
CA ARG A 527 9.40 7.72 12.10
C ARG A 527 10.76 7.04 11.93
N THR A 528 10.86 5.80 12.39
CA THR A 528 12.02 4.91 12.22
C THR A 528 11.58 3.60 11.59
N VAL A 529 12.45 2.99 10.79
CA VAL A 529 12.21 1.69 10.16
C VAL A 529 13.35 0.71 10.41
N ILE A 530 13.04 -0.58 10.32
CA ILE A 530 14.02 -1.66 10.20
C ILE A 530 14.28 -1.98 8.71
N PRO A 531 15.44 -2.55 8.34
CA PRO A 531 15.84 -2.72 6.93
C PRO A 531 15.04 -3.76 6.13
N TRP A 532 14.23 -4.58 6.80
CA TRP A 532 13.57 -5.74 6.23
C TRP A 532 12.09 -5.48 5.95
N ASP A 533 11.58 -6.15 4.91
CA ASP A 533 10.16 -6.11 4.57
C ASP A 533 9.36 -7.23 5.25
N LYS A 534 8.06 -7.28 4.96
CA LYS A 534 7.16 -8.29 5.53
C LYS A 534 7.63 -9.72 5.25
N ASP A 535 8.02 -10.02 4.02
CA ASP A 535 8.37 -11.39 3.62
C ASP A 535 9.67 -11.83 4.31
N ASP A 536 10.62 -10.90 4.46
CA ASP A 536 11.85 -11.13 5.22
C ASP A 536 11.55 -11.41 6.72
N LEU A 537 10.60 -10.71 7.33
CA LEU A 537 10.20 -10.95 8.73
C LEU A 537 9.50 -12.30 8.92
N ASP A 538 8.63 -12.68 7.98
CA ASP A 538 7.93 -13.96 7.98
C ASP A 538 8.95 -15.12 7.88
N ASP A 539 9.98 -14.98 7.03
CA ASP A 539 11.09 -15.95 6.90
C ASP A 539 11.93 -16.10 8.19
N LEU A 540 12.06 -15.02 8.98
CA LEU A 540 12.73 -15.03 10.29
C LEU A 540 11.82 -15.48 11.45
N GLY A 541 10.51 -15.61 11.21
CA GLY A 541 9.52 -15.94 12.25
C GLY A 541 9.27 -14.80 13.24
N PHE A 542 9.49 -13.55 12.84
CA PHE A 542 9.18 -12.39 13.68
C PHE A 542 7.72 -11.98 13.52
N PHE A 543 7.07 -11.59 14.61
CA PHE A 543 5.71 -11.05 14.55
C PHE A 543 5.72 -9.54 14.43
N LYS A 544 4.69 -9.02 13.76
CA LYS A 544 4.42 -7.59 13.60
C LYS A 544 3.02 -7.27 14.09
N ILE A 545 2.80 -6.00 14.40
CA ILE A 545 1.47 -5.44 14.61
C ILE A 545 1.19 -4.49 13.46
N ASP A 546 0.06 -4.67 12.79
CA ASP A 546 -0.34 -3.81 11.69
C ASP A 546 -1.29 -2.71 12.21
N VAL A 547 -0.74 -1.50 12.32
CA VAL A 547 -1.44 -0.24 12.62
C VAL A 547 -1.91 0.37 11.31
N LEU A 548 -3.07 -0.08 10.84
CA LEU A 548 -3.58 0.26 9.51
C LEU A 548 -4.45 1.52 9.53
N ALA A 549 -4.71 2.07 8.35
CA ALA A 549 -5.56 3.24 8.18
C ALA A 549 -6.77 2.89 7.31
N LEU A 550 -7.96 3.24 7.76
CA LEU A 550 -9.20 3.08 7.01
C LEU A 550 -9.94 4.40 6.92
N GLY A 551 -10.04 4.96 5.70
CA GLY A 551 -10.69 6.25 5.45
C GLY A 551 -12.17 6.26 5.86
N MET A 552 -12.86 5.12 5.79
CA MET A 552 -14.25 5.02 6.21
C MET A 552 -14.45 5.27 7.71
N LEU A 553 -13.51 4.85 8.57
CA LEU A 553 -13.59 5.18 10.00
C LEU A 553 -13.53 6.68 10.24
N THR A 554 -12.69 7.40 9.48
CA THR A 554 -12.63 8.87 9.50
C THR A 554 -13.94 9.48 9.02
N ALA A 555 -14.52 8.98 7.92
CA ALA A 555 -15.81 9.47 7.41
C ALA A 555 -16.94 9.24 8.43
N ILE A 556 -17.02 8.05 9.04
CA ILE A 556 -18.02 7.75 10.08
C ILE A 556 -17.84 8.68 11.29
N ARG A 557 -16.61 8.86 11.81
CA ARG A 557 -16.35 9.82 12.91
C ARG A 557 -16.84 11.21 12.54
N LYS A 558 -16.42 11.75 11.37
CA LYS A 558 -16.79 13.10 10.95
C LYS A 558 -18.30 13.26 10.79
N ALA A 559 -19.00 12.26 10.26
CA ALA A 559 -20.45 12.29 10.13
C ALA A 559 -21.15 12.30 11.50
N LEU A 560 -20.72 11.43 12.42
CA LEU A 560 -21.25 11.39 13.79
C LEU A 560 -20.97 12.69 14.56
N ALA A 561 -19.80 13.31 14.37
CA ALA A 561 -19.46 14.60 14.96
C ALA A 561 -20.38 15.72 14.45
N LEU A 562 -20.67 15.74 13.15
CA LEU A 562 -21.61 16.69 12.54
C LEU A 562 -23.04 16.50 13.07
N ILE A 563 -23.49 15.26 13.24
CA ILE A 563 -24.80 14.93 13.81
C ILE A 563 -24.88 15.39 15.26
N HIS A 564 -23.84 15.12 16.06
CA HIS A 564 -23.77 15.53 17.45
C HIS A 564 -23.80 17.07 17.59
N ALA A 565 -23.02 17.79 16.80
CA ALA A 565 -23.02 19.26 16.78
C ALA A 565 -24.39 19.85 16.37
N GLY A 566 -25.09 19.22 15.42
CA GLY A 566 -26.42 19.66 14.97
C GLY A 566 -27.53 19.46 16.00
N ARG A 567 -27.43 18.45 16.88
CA ARG A 567 -28.41 18.20 17.95
C ARG A 567 -28.47 19.34 18.97
N GLY A 568 -27.35 20.00 19.23
CA GLY A 568 -27.29 21.17 20.12
C GLY A 568 -28.01 22.43 19.59
N ALA A 569 -28.31 22.49 18.28
CA ALA A 569 -28.97 23.63 17.64
C ALA A 569 -30.46 23.39 17.30
N ALA A 570 -30.93 22.14 17.29
CA ALA A 570 -32.26 21.77 16.77
C ALA A 570 -33.30 21.36 17.84
N SER A 571 -32.92 21.23 19.10
CA SER A 571 -33.87 20.87 20.17
C SER A 571 -34.45 22.13 20.85
N ALA A 572 -35.71 22.46 20.54
CA ALA A 572 -36.53 23.41 21.30
C ALA A 572 -37.16 22.79 22.57
N GLU A 573 -36.91 21.51 22.83
CA GLU A 573 -37.21 20.88 24.12
C GLU A 573 -35.89 20.58 24.86
N PRO A 574 -35.78 20.95 26.14
CA PRO A 574 -34.63 20.56 26.95
C PRO A 574 -34.71 19.05 27.19
N ALA A 575 -33.98 18.27 26.39
CA ALA A 575 -33.61 16.92 26.78
C ALA A 575 -32.88 17.02 28.13
N ALA A 576 -33.26 16.17 29.08
CA ALA A 576 -32.68 16.13 30.44
C ALA A 576 -31.14 15.91 30.46
N ASP A 577 -30.53 15.65 29.30
CA ASP A 577 -29.09 15.45 29.12
C ASP A 577 -28.31 16.75 28.82
N ALA A 578 -28.97 17.87 28.47
CA ALA A 578 -28.28 19.14 28.19
C ALA A 578 -27.60 19.77 29.44
N ALA A 579 -27.82 19.21 30.63
CA ALA A 579 -27.14 19.61 31.87
C ALA A 579 -25.74 19.00 32.03
N ARG A 580 -25.33 18.07 31.16
CA ARG A 580 -23.96 17.56 31.07
C ARG A 580 -23.32 18.18 29.83
N GLY A 581 -22.20 18.89 30.00
CA GLY A 581 -21.39 19.33 28.86
C GLY A 581 -20.78 18.11 28.15
N ASP A 582 -21.59 17.38 27.40
CA ASP A 582 -21.24 16.08 26.83
C ASP A 582 -20.15 16.25 25.77
N VAL A 583 -18.96 15.79 26.12
CA VAL A 583 -17.83 15.69 25.20
C VAL A 583 -18.18 14.62 24.15
N PHE A 584 -18.08 14.97 22.86
CA PHE A 584 -18.31 14.02 21.76
C PHE A 584 -17.35 12.83 21.86
N ASP A 585 -17.90 11.65 22.12
CA ASP A 585 -17.18 10.37 22.03
C ASP A 585 -17.66 9.58 20.79
N PRO A 586 -16.83 9.43 19.75
CA PRO A 586 -17.20 8.69 18.55
C PRO A 586 -17.43 7.21 18.80
N ILE A 587 -16.79 6.60 19.80
CA ILE A 587 -16.96 5.17 20.14
C ILE A 587 -18.37 4.95 20.70
N ALA A 588 -18.77 5.79 21.65
CA ALA A 588 -20.12 5.77 22.21
C ALA A 588 -21.18 6.08 21.14
N ALA A 589 -20.93 7.09 20.29
CA ALA A 589 -21.84 7.47 19.22
C ALA A 589 -22.04 6.34 18.19
N LEU A 590 -20.98 5.61 17.82
CA LEU A 590 -21.08 4.47 16.91
C LEU A 590 -21.87 3.31 17.53
N ALA A 591 -21.71 3.07 18.83
CA ALA A 591 -22.44 2.03 19.55
C ALA A 591 -23.94 2.32 19.70
N GLN A 592 -24.36 3.59 19.54
CA GLN A 592 -25.77 4.00 19.59
C GLN A 592 -26.53 3.79 18.27
N ILE A 593 -25.85 3.40 17.17
CA ILE A 593 -26.55 3.12 15.90
C ILE A 593 -27.47 1.90 16.11
N PRO A 594 -28.79 2.03 15.84
CA PRO A 594 -29.73 0.93 16.01
C PRO A 594 -29.36 -0.27 15.11
N PRO A 595 -29.29 -1.49 15.63
CA PRO A 595 -29.11 -2.68 14.79
C PRO A 595 -30.39 -3.04 14.03
N GLU A 596 -30.23 -3.68 12.87
CA GLU A 596 -31.31 -4.31 12.10
C GLU A 596 -32.45 -3.37 11.61
N ASP A 597 -32.14 -2.14 11.22
CA ASP A 597 -33.10 -1.17 10.67
C ASP A 597 -33.60 -1.59 9.26
N PRO A 598 -34.92 -1.84 9.07
CA PRO A 598 -35.48 -2.24 7.78
C PRO A 598 -35.25 -1.22 6.65
N ALA A 599 -35.25 0.08 6.94
CA ALA A 599 -35.09 1.12 5.93
C ALA A 599 -33.69 1.08 5.28
N VAL A 600 -32.67 0.73 6.09
CA VAL A 600 -31.29 0.55 5.62
C VAL A 600 -31.21 -0.61 4.64
N TYR A 601 -31.81 -1.75 4.97
CA TYR A 601 -31.82 -2.91 4.07
C TYR A 601 -32.61 -2.67 2.79
N GLU A 602 -33.72 -1.91 2.85
CA GLU A 602 -34.48 -1.54 1.66
C GLU A 602 -33.68 -0.62 0.71
N ALA A 603 -32.95 0.36 1.25
CA ALA A 603 -32.06 1.21 0.46
C ALA A 603 -30.92 0.40 -0.19
N ILE A 604 -30.28 -0.47 0.58
CA ILE A 604 -29.25 -1.39 0.08
C ILE A 604 -29.83 -2.30 -1.01
N GLY A 605 -31.03 -2.86 -0.81
CA GLY A 605 -31.71 -3.71 -1.78
C GLY A 605 -32.02 -3.01 -3.10
N ARG A 606 -32.24 -1.69 -3.09
CA ARG A 606 -32.39 -0.84 -4.30
C ARG A 606 -31.06 -0.43 -4.93
N ALA A 607 -29.94 -0.95 -4.41
CA ALA A 607 -28.58 -0.57 -4.80
C ALA A 607 -28.27 0.93 -4.59
N ASP A 608 -28.90 1.56 -3.60
CA ASP A 608 -28.57 2.94 -3.23
C ASP A 608 -27.35 2.98 -2.29
N THR A 609 -26.18 2.65 -2.85
CA THR A 609 -24.96 2.41 -2.08
C THR A 609 -23.76 3.28 -2.51
N VAL A 610 -23.99 4.34 -3.28
CA VAL A 610 -22.94 5.33 -3.60
C VAL A 610 -22.35 5.89 -2.30
N GLY A 611 -21.03 5.76 -2.12
CA GLY A 611 -20.31 6.20 -0.92
C GLY A 611 -20.34 5.21 0.26
N VAL A 612 -21.15 4.15 0.20
CA VAL A 612 -21.27 3.14 1.26
C VAL A 612 -20.08 2.19 1.21
N PHE A 613 -19.52 1.86 2.37
CA PHE A 613 -18.32 1.04 2.44
C PHE A 613 -18.52 -0.34 1.80
N GLN A 614 -17.52 -0.81 1.05
CA GLN A 614 -17.41 -2.16 0.48
C GLN A 614 -18.53 -2.64 -0.45
N ILE A 615 -19.71 -2.02 -0.55
CA ILE A 615 -20.84 -2.46 -1.40
C ILE A 615 -21.22 -1.43 -2.48
N GLU A 616 -20.27 -0.55 -2.83
CA GLU A 616 -20.45 0.54 -3.77
C GLU A 616 -19.92 0.25 -5.19
N SER A 617 -19.27 -0.90 -5.39
CA SER A 617 -18.77 -1.31 -6.70
C SER A 617 -19.93 -1.71 -7.62
N ARG A 618 -19.75 -1.57 -8.93
CA ARG A 618 -20.81 -1.86 -9.92
C ARG A 618 -21.30 -3.30 -9.86
N ALA A 619 -20.40 -4.26 -9.66
CA ALA A 619 -20.76 -5.67 -9.60
C ALA A 619 -21.63 -5.96 -8.37
N GLN A 620 -21.36 -5.29 -7.25
CA GLN A 620 -22.15 -5.37 -6.03
C GLN A 620 -23.50 -4.67 -6.21
N MET A 621 -23.51 -3.43 -6.71
CA MET A 621 -24.75 -2.72 -7.01
C MET A 621 -25.66 -3.49 -8.00
N ALA A 622 -25.11 -4.24 -8.94
CA ALA A 622 -25.88 -5.12 -9.82
C ALA A 622 -26.41 -6.37 -9.12
N MET A 623 -25.76 -6.83 -8.05
CA MET A 623 -26.15 -8.01 -7.28
C MET A 623 -27.19 -7.69 -6.21
N LEU A 624 -27.10 -6.53 -5.56
CA LEU A 624 -27.96 -6.12 -4.44
C LEU A 624 -29.47 -6.28 -4.71
N PRO A 625 -30.04 -5.87 -5.87
CA PRO A 625 -31.48 -6.04 -6.16
C PRO A 625 -31.91 -7.50 -6.30
N ARG A 626 -30.96 -8.41 -6.54
CA ARG A 626 -31.19 -9.86 -6.64
C ARG A 626 -31.00 -10.53 -5.29
N LEU A 627 -30.02 -10.09 -4.50
CA LEU A 627 -29.75 -10.60 -3.16
C LEU A 627 -30.87 -10.25 -2.18
N LYS A 628 -31.39 -9.01 -2.27
CA LYS A 628 -32.36 -8.42 -1.35
C LYS A 628 -31.98 -8.66 0.12
N PRO A 629 -30.89 -8.03 0.59
CA PRO A 629 -30.48 -8.13 2.00
C PRO A 629 -31.63 -7.72 2.92
N SER A 630 -31.80 -8.43 4.04
CA SER A 630 -32.85 -8.15 5.03
C SER A 630 -32.39 -8.34 6.48
N ARG A 631 -31.13 -8.72 6.68
CA ARG A 631 -30.50 -8.95 7.98
C ARG A 631 -28.99 -8.76 7.89
N PHE A 632 -28.32 -8.58 9.04
CA PHE A 632 -26.89 -8.29 9.07
C PHE A 632 -26.04 -9.33 8.33
N TYR A 633 -26.37 -10.61 8.49
CA TYR A 633 -25.61 -11.71 7.87
C TYR A 633 -25.64 -11.67 6.33
N ASP A 634 -26.65 -11.07 5.72
CA ASP A 634 -26.69 -10.91 4.26
C ASP A 634 -25.62 -9.90 3.78
N LEU A 635 -25.27 -8.92 4.61
CA LEU A 635 -24.17 -7.99 4.33
C LEU A 635 -22.80 -8.69 4.40
N VAL A 636 -22.63 -9.62 5.35
CA VAL A 636 -21.43 -10.47 5.45
C VAL A 636 -21.22 -11.25 4.15
N ILE A 637 -22.31 -11.80 3.60
CA ILE A 637 -22.29 -12.51 2.33
C ILE A 637 -21.96 -11.56 1.17
N GLU A 638 -22.59 -10.39 1.10
CA GLU A 638 -22.37 -9.43 0.01
C GLU A 638 -20.90 -8.95 -0.07
N VAL A 639 -20.26 -8.71 1.08
CA VAL A 639 -18.83 -8.33 1.14
C VAL A 639 -17.91 -9.45 0.63
N ALA A 640 -18.33 -10.71 0.73
CA ALA A 640 -17.54 -11.88 0.38
C ALA A 640 -17.78 -12.39 -1.04
N ILE A 641 -19.03 -12.35 -1.52
CA ILE A 641 -19.48 -13.10 -2.70
C ILE A 641 -19.11 -12.46 -4.03
N VAL A 642 -19.00 -11.13 -4.10
CA VAL A 642 -18.70 -10.41 -5.36
C VAL A 642 -17.20 -10.32 -5.58
N ARG A 643 -16.58 -11.49 -5.82
CA ARG A 643 -15.15 -11.65 -6.04
C ARG A 643 -14.87 -12.66 -7.15
N PRO A 644 -13.71 -12.60 -7.81
CA PRO A 644 -13.45 -13.49 -8.92
C PRO A 644 -13.45 -14.98 -8.57
N GLY A 645 -13.03 -15.36 -7.36
CA GLY A 645 -13.04 -16.76 -6.91
C GLY A 645 -14.44 -17.35 -6.85
N PRO A 646 -15.38 -16.79 -6.05
CA PRO A 646 -16.78 -17.22 -6.05
C PRO A 646 -17.47 -17.21 -7.43
N ILE A 647 -17.09 -16.27 -8.30
CA ILE A 647 -17.61 -16.18 -9.68
C ILE A 647 -17.07 -17.36 -10.53
N GLN A 648 -15.76 -17.60 -10.52
CA GLN A 648 -15.12 -18.70 -11.26
C GLN A 648 -15.51 -20.07 -10.71
N GLY A 649 -15.65 -20.20 -9.39
CA GLY A 649 -16.12 -21.39 -8.70
C GLY A 649 -17.62 -21.66 -8.85
N GLY A 650 -18.35 -20.83 -9.62
CA GLY A 650 -19.75 -21.04 -9.94
C GLY A 650 -20.70 -20.94 -8.74
N MET A 651 -20.32 -20.22 -7.68
CA MET A 651 -21.05 -20.20 -6.40
C MET A 651 -22.18 -19.18 -6.34
N VAL A 652 -21.99 -18.05 -7.05
CA VAL A 652 -22.87 -16.87 -6.98
C VAL A 652 -24.28 -17.19 -7.51
N HIS A 653 -24.36 -17.86 -8.66
CA HIS A 653 -25.66 -18.16 -9.29
C HIS A 653 -26.51 -19.16 -8.49
N PRO A 654 -25.99 -20.32 -8.01
CA PRO A 654 -26.73 -21.22 -7.13
C PRO A 654 -27.25 -20.52 -5.87
N TYR A 655 -26.41 -19.72 -5.21
CA TYR A 655 -26.82 -19.01 -4.00
C TYR A 655 -27.97 -18.02 -4.29
N LEU A 656 -27.86 -17.22 -5.36
CA LEU A 656 -28.91 -16.28 -5.76
C LEU A 656 -30.23 -16.97 -6.17
N ARG A 657 -30.18 -18.12 -6.86
CA ARG A 657 -31.39 -18.89 -7.20
C ARG A 657 -32.11 -19.39 -5.95
N ARG A 658 -31.36 -19.89 -4.97
CA ARG A 658 -31.92 -20.36 -3.70
C ARG A 658 -32.48 -19.22 -2.87
N ARG A 659 -31.77 -18.09 -2.81
CA ARG A 659 -32.23 -16.88 -2.12
C ARG A 659 -33.52 -16.32 -2.72
N THR A 660 -33.68 -16.39 -4.03
CA THR A 660 -34.88 -15.92 -4.75
C THR A 660 -35.99 -16.96 -4.83
N GLY A 661 -35.82 -18.14 -4.21
CA GLY A 661 -36.83 -19.21 -4.20
C GLY A 661 -36.98 -19.97 -5.52
N GLN A 662 -36.07 -19.77 -6.48
CA GLN A 662 -36.06 -20.51 -7.76
C GLN A 662 -35.56 -21.96 -7.60
N GLU A 663 -34.82 -22.24 -6.52
CA GLU A 663 -34.25 -23.54 -6.18
C GLU A 663 -34.40 -23.75 -4.65
N ALA A 664 -34.77 -24.94 -4.19
CA ALA A 664 -34.85 -25.21 -2.75
C ALA A 664 -33.45 -25.26 -2.12
N PRO A 665 -33.24 -24.67 -0.93
CA PRO A 665 -31.98 -24.77 -0.22
C PRO A 665 -31.83 -26.18 0.37
N VAL A 666 -31.22 -27.09 -0.38
CA VAL A 666 -30.94 -28.46 0.07
C VAL A 666 -29.46 -28.59 0.36
N SER A 667 -29.15 -28.98 1.60
CA SER A 667 -27.81 -29.35 2.00
C SER A 667 -27.42 -30.72 1.39
N PRO A 668 -26.17 -30.91 0.95
CA PRO A 668 -25.74 -32.16 0.33
C PRO A 668 -25.85 -33.39 1.25
N HIS A 669 -25.78 -33.21 2.56
CA HIS A 669 -25.85 -34.27 3.56
C HIS A 669 -26.18 -33.69 4.95
N PRO A 670 -26.98 -34.37 5.81
CA PRO A 670 -27.41 -33.84 7.11
C PRO A 670 -26.28 -33.41 8.05
N CYS A 671 -25.11 -34.06 7.98
CA CYS A 671 -23.95 -33.69 8.81
C CYS A 671 -23.35 -32.32 8.44
N LEU A 672 -23.65 -31.79 7.25
CA LEU A 672 -23.16 -30.49 6.78
C LEU A 672 -24.17 -29.35 7.03
N ASP A 673 -25.39 -29.66 7.48
CA ASP A 673 -26.45 -28.68 7.73
C ASP A 673 -26.00 -27.56 8.68
N PRO A 674 -25.35 -27.85 9.83
CA PRO A 674 -24.90 -26.79 10.75
C PRO A 674 -23.88 -25.82 10.13
N ILE A 675 -23.21 -26.20 9.04
CA ILE A 675 -22.19 -25.40 8.37
C ILE A 675 -22.81 -24.56 7.24
N LEU A 676 -23.72 -25.17 6.46
CA LEU A 676 -24.19 -24.65 5.18
C LEU A 676 -25.60 -24.05 5.20
N GLU A 677 -26.40 -24.26 6.25
CA GLU A 677 -27.76 -23.71 6.35
C GLU A 677 -27.77 -22.19 6.17
N ARG A 678 -26.83 -21.50 6.85
CA ARG A 678 -26.64 -20.04 6.79
C ARG A 678 -26.27 -19.50 5.40
N THR A 679 -25.71 -20.34 4.53
CA THR A 679 -25.37 -20.01 3.14
C THR A 679 -26.22 -20.81 2.14
N LEU A 680 -27.40 -21.27 2.55
CA LEU A 680 -28.38 -21.94 1.70
C LEU A 680 -27.81 -23.17 0.97
N GLY A 681 -26.95 -23.95 1.62
CA GLY A 681 -26.35 -25.14 1.03
C GLY A 681 -25.18 -24.87 0.06
N VAL A 682 -24.65 -23.65 0.01
CA VAL A 682 -23.52 -23.28 -0.88
C VAL A 682 -22.32 -22.89 -0.01
N PRO A 683 -21.16 -23.53 -0.13
CA PRO A 683 -19.96 -23.08 0.60
C PRO A 683 -19.48 -21.76 -0.01
N LEU A 684 -19.38 -20.69 0.78
CA LEU A 684 -18.97 -19.35 0.33
C LEU A 684 -17.67 -18.88 1.00
N PHE A 685 -17.35 -19.39 2.18
CA PHE A 685 -16.22 -18.94 3.00
C PHE A 685 -15.12 -19.99 3.12
N GLN A 686 -13.90 -19.54 3.37
CA GLN A 686 -12.76 -20.43 3.65
C GLN A 686 -13.01 -21.30 4.88
N GLU A 687 -13.55 -20.71 5.94
CA GLU A 687 -13.89 -21.40 7.19
C GLU A 687 -14.90 -22.53 6.95
N GLN A 688 -15.88 -22.32 6.07
CA GLN A 688 -16.84 -23.37 5.71
C GLN A 688 -16.16 -24.53 4.98
N VAL A 689 -15.23 -24.26 4.05
CA VAL A 689 -14.47 -25.32 3.37
C VAL A 689 -13.66 -26.15 4.37
N MET A 690 -13.00 -25.50 5.33
CA MET A 690 -12.27 -26.19 6.40
C MET A 690 -13.20 -27.04 7.27
N GLN A 691 -14.34 -26.48 7.69
CA GLN A 691 -15.35 -27.20 8.47
C GLN A 691 -15.92 -28.41 7.69
N ILE A 692 -16.17 -28.28 6.39
CA ILE A 692 -16.62 -29.38 5.52
C ILE A 692 -15.54 -30.45 5.39
N ALA A 693 -14.26 -30.09 5.28
CA ALA A 693 -13.16 -31.06 5.24
C ALA A 693 -13.06 -31.84 6.57
N MET A 694 -13.22 -31.17 7.71
CA MET A 694 -13.18 -31.80 9.04
C MET A 694 -14.40 -32.69 9.30
N VAL A 695 -15.62 -32.14 9.14
CA VAL A 695 -16.89 -32.81 9.45
C VAL A 695 -17.34 -33.76 8.33
N GLY A 696 -16.93 -33.53 7.09
CA GLY A 696 -17.28 -34.38 5.96
C GLY A 696 -16.20 -35.38 5.55
N ALA A 697 -14.91 -35.01 5.57
CA ALA A 697 -13.82 -35.89 5.13
C ALA A 697 -12.89 -36.38 6.25
N GLY A 698 -13.13 -35.99 7.50
CA GLY A 698 -12.39 -36.47 8.66
C GLY A 698 -10.99 -35.86 8.79
N TYR A 699 -10.78 -34.66 8.24
CA TYR A 699 -9.52 -33.93 8.38
C TYR A 699 -9.28 -33.55 9.84
N THR A 700 -8.01 -33.59 10.28
CA THR A 700 -7.58 -32.89 11.49
C THR A 700 -7.61 -31.37 11.28
N PRO A 701 -7.61 -30.54 12.36
CA PRO A 701 -7.51 -29.10 12.22
C PRO A 701 -6.31 -28.62 11.40
N GLY A 702 -5.12 -29.22 11.55
CA GLY A 702 -3.97 -28.81 10.75
C GLY A 702 -3.96 -29.38 9.33
N GLU A 703 -4.55 -30.54 9.07
CA GLU A 703 -4.81 -30.98 7.68
C GLU A 703 -5.74 -29.99 6.95
N ALA A 704 -6.75 -29.45 7.64
CA ALA A 704 -7.69 -28.50 7.08
C ALA A 704 -7.04 -27.14 6.80
N ASP A 705 -6.11 -26.68 7.64
CA ASP A 705 -5.30 -25.49 7.34
C ASP A 705 -4.29 -25.75 6.21
N GLN A 706 -3.67 -26.93 6.16
CA GLN A 706 -2.77 -27.29 5.06
C GLN A 706 -3.50 -27.26 3.71
N LEU A 707 -4.74 -27.75 3.67
CA LEU A 707 -5.61 -27.62 2.50
C LEU A 707 -5.78 -26.15 2.10
N ARG A 708 -6.08 -25.25 3.05
CA ARG A 708 -6.19 -23.80 2.81
C ARG A 708 -4.90 -23.18 2.27
N ARG A 709 -3.73 -23.56 2.78
CA ARG A 709 -2.43 -23.04 2.29
C ARG A 709 -2.12 -23.53 0.88
N ASP A 710 -2.37 -24.80 0.60
CA ASP A 710 -2.22 -25.39 -0.73
C ASP A 710 -3.20 -24.77 -1.74
N MET A 711 -4.39 -24.36 -1.29
CA MET A 711 -5.32 -23.55 -2.09
C MET A 711 -4.67 -22.21 -2.47
N ALA A 712 -4.15 -21.47 -1.50
CA ALA A 712 -3.55 -20.15 -1.71
C ALA A 712 -2.32 -20.17 -2.64
N ALA A 713 -1.57 -21.28 -2.66
CA ALA A 713 -0.31 -21.42 -3.40
C ALA A 713 -0.43 -22.25 -4.70
N TRP A 714 -1.64 -22.61 -5.14
CA TRP A 714 -1.82 -23.71 -6.11
C TRP A 714 -1.12 -23.47 -7.46
N LYS A 715 -1.12 -22.24 -7.99
CA LYS A 715 -0.42 -21.90 -9.24
C LYS A 715 1.12 -21.92 -9.15
N LYS A 716 1.70 -21.77 -7.95
CA LYS A 716 3.16 -21.75 -7.76
C LYS A 716 3.76 -23.14 -7.54
N HIS A 717 3.02 -24.08 -6.96
CA HIS A 717 3.59 -25.35 -6.47
C HIS A 717 2.86 -26.64 -6.85
N GLY A 718 1.66 -26.59 -7.44
CA GLY A 718 0.97 -27.79 -7.96
C GLY A 718 0.55 -28.85 -6.94
N ARG A 719 0.59 -28.55 -5.63
CA ARG A 719 0.39 -29.54 -4.54
C ARG A 719 -1.08 -29.92 -4.26
N LEU A 720 -2.05 -29.25 -4.88
CA LEU A 720 -3.47 -29.36 -4.54
C LEU A 720 -4.10 -30.72 -4.91
N GLU A 721 -3.55 -31.46 -5.88
CA GLU A 721 -4.08 -32.76 -6.31
C GLU A 721 -4.08 -33.82 -5.20
N ARG A 722 -3.12 -33.75 -4.26
CA ARG A 722 -3.07 -34.69 -3.12
C ARG A 722 -4.32 -34.64 -2.24
N HIS A 723 -4.95 -33.47 -2.15
CA HIS A 723 -6.15 -33.26 -1.35
C HIS A 723 -7.41 -33.78 -2.01
N ARG A 724 -7.44 -33.88 -3.36
CA ARG A 724 -8.61 -34.39 -4.10
C ARG A 724 -8.95 -35.81 -3.69
N ALA A 725 -7.97 -36.71 -3.75
CA ALA A 725 -8.15 -38.12 -3.38
C ALA A 725 -8.60 -38.27 -1.93
N ARG A 726 -7.95 -37.54 -1.00
CA ARG A 726 -8.27 -37.59 0.43
C ARG A 726 -9.69 -37.10 0.74
N LEU A 727 -10.14 -36.00 0.10
CA LEU A 727 -11.49 -35.47 0.27
C LEU A 727 -12.55 -36.45 -0.22
N ILE A 728 -12.38 -37.00 -1.43
CA ILE A 728 -13.35 -37.93 -2.03
C ILE A 728 -13.46 -39.21 -1.19
N GLN A 729 -12.34 -39.77 -0.73
CA GLN A 729 -12.34 -40.96 0.13
C GLN A 729 -13.07 -40.69 1.45
N GLY A 730 -12.74 -39.60 2.15
CA GLY A 730 -13.40 -39.26 3.42
C GLY A 730 -14.90 -39.00 3.27
N PHE A 731 -15.33 -38.37 2.17
CA PHE A 731 -16.74 -38.19 1.86
C PHE A 731 -17.46 -39.52 1.61
N ALA A 732 -16.84 -40.46 0.90
CA ALA A 732 -17.40 -41.78 0.67
C ALA A 732 -17.62 -42.55 1.98
N GLU A 733 -16.66 -42.49 2.91
CA GLU A 733 -16.75 -43.12 4.24
C GLU A 733 -17.92 -42.57 5.08
N ARG A 734 -18.33 -41.32 4.85
CA ARG A 734 -19.46 -40.66 5.55
C ARG A 734 -20.76 -40.59 4.74
N GLY A 735 -20.84 -41.27 3.59
CA GLY A 735 -22.05 -41.31 2.76
C GLY A 735 -22.35 -40.01 1.98
N ILE A 736 -21.37 -39.11 1.85
CA ILE A 736 -21.51 -37.86 1.09
C ILE A 736 -21.30 -38.16 -0.41
N PRO A 737 -22.19 -37.71 -1.32
CA PRO A 737 -22.08 -38.03 -2.74
C PRO A 737 -20.77 -37.56 -3.38
N ALA A 738 -20.10 -38.42 -4.16
CA ALA A 738 -18.84 -38.10 -4.84
C ALA A 738 -18.93 -36.84 -5.73
N ARG A 739 -20.10 -36.60 -6.36
CA ARG A 739 -20.38 -35.38 -7.14
C ARG A 739 -20.17 -34.09 -6.34
N PHE A 740 -20.47 -34.11 -5.04
CA PHE A 740 -20.28 -32.96 -4.15
C PHE A 740 -18.79 -32.77 -3.84
N GLY A 741 -18.05 -33.86 -3.66
CA GLY A 741 -16.59 -33.80 -3.48
C GLY A 741 -15.85 -33.18 -4.66
N GLU A 742 -16.23 -33.56 -5.89
CA GLU A 742 -15.65 -32.97 -7.11
C GLU A 742 -16.05 -31.50 -7.28
N MET A 743 -17.31 -31.15 -7.00
CA MET A 743 -17.76 -29.75 -7.03
C MET A 743 -17.00 -28.91 -6.00
N LEU A 744 -16.84 -29.42 -4.77
CA LEU A 744 -16.08 -28.74 -3.73
C LEU A 744 -14.61 -28.59 -4.14
N TYR A 745 -14.01 -29.59 -4.79
CA TYR A 745 -12.65 -29.50 -5.29
C TYR A 745 -12.48 -28.42 -6.37
N GLN A 746 -13.41 -28.33 -7.33
CA GLN A 746 -13.42 -27.25 -8.33
C GLN A 746 -13.60 -25.87 -7.67
N GLN A 747 -14.45 -25.79 -6.66
CA GLN A 747 -14.64 -24.59 -5.85
C GLN A 747 -13.36 -24.20 -5.09
N ILE A 748 -12.68 -25.16 -4.49
CA ILE A 748 -11.39 -25.02 -3.81
C ILE A 748 -10.32 -24.44 -4.75
N GLN A 749 -10.28 -24.88 -6.02
CA GLN A 749 -9.41 -24.31 -7.04
C GLN A 749 -9.71 -22.83 -7.31
N GLY A 750 -10.99 -22.45 -7.37
CA GLY A 750 -11.42 -21.05 -7.50
C GLY A 750 -11.16 -20.20 -6.25
N PHE A 751 -11.21 -20.80 -5.06
CA PHE A 751 -10.90 -20.15 -3.79
C PHE A 751 -9.42 -19.82 -3.60
N GLY A 752 -8.52 -20.55 -4.27
CA GLY A 752 -7.08 -20.38 -4.13
C GLY A 752 -6.55 -18.97 -4.42
N GLU A 753 -7.27 -18.19 -5.24
CA GLU A 753 -6.88 -16.80 -5.53
C GLU A 753 -7.70 -15.74 -4.77
N TYR A 754 -8.93 -16.05 -4.35
CA TYR A 754 -9.89 -15.02 -3.86
C TYR A 754 -10.83 -15.48 -2.74
N GLY A 755 -10.56 -16.61 -2.09
CA GLY A 755 -11.39 -17.04 -0.97
C GLY A 755 -11.36 -16.04 0.15
N PHE A 756 -12.56 -15.72 0.65
CA PHE A 756 -12.72 -14.65 1.62
C PHE A 756 -13.04 -15.23 2.99
N PRO A 757 -12.35 -14.77 4.05
CA PRO A 757 -12.65 -15.18 5.40
C PRO A 757 -14.00 -14.66 5.89
N GLU A 758 -14.81 -15.51 6.49
CA GLU A 758 -16.08 -15.13 7.11
C GLU A 758 -15.87 -14.08 8.21
N SER A 759 -14.83 -14.27 9.03
CA SER A 759 -14.52 -13.40 10.16
C SER A 759 -14.17 -11.96 9.73
N HIS A 760 -13.43 -11.86 8.62
CA HIS A 760 -13.04 -10.57 8.05
C HIS A 760 -14.23 -9.90 7.36
N ALA A 761 -15.09 -10.67 6.68
CA ALA A 761 -16.36 -10.18 6.12
C ALA A 761 -17.30 -9.63 7.20
N ALA A 762 -17.42 -10.34 8.32
CA ALA A 762 -18.27 -9.91 9.44
C ALA A 762 -17.79 -8.59 10.05
N SER A 763 -16.48 -8.42 10.20
CA SER A 763 -15.91 -7.15 10.71
C SER A 763 -16.25 -5.99 9.76
N PHE A 764 -16.03 -6.15 8.45
CA PHE A 764 -16.34 -5.09 7.48
C PHE A 764 -17.84 -4.81 7.33
N ALA A 765 -18.70 -5.82 7.46
CA ALA A 765 -20.14 -5.67 7.40
C ALA A 765 -20.69 -4.68 8.44
N LEU A 766 -20.05 -4.55 9.62
CA LEU A 766 -20.42 -3.53 10.61
C LEU A 766 -20.24 -2.10 10.07
N LEU A 767 -19.16 -1.84 9.34
CA LEU A 767 -18.91 -0.54 8.71
C LEU A 767 -19.81 -0.31 7.49
N VAL A 768 -20.13 -1.37 6.75
CA VAL A 768 -21.15 -1.31 5.69
C VAL A 768 -22.47 -0.85 6.26
N TYR A 769 -22.93 -1.48 7.34
CA TYR A 769 -24.18 -1.14 8.00
C TYR A 769 -24.15 0.30 8.54
N ALA A 770 -23.10 0.69 9.27
CA ALA A 770 -22.97 2.04 9.83
C ALA A 770 -22.96 3.13 8.73
N SER A 771 -22.22 2.93 7.64
CA SER A 771 -22.19 3.88 6.52
C SER A 771 -23.50 3.94 5.75
N ALA A 772 -24.20 2.81 5.56
CA ALA A 772 -25.53 2.78 4.96
C ALA A 772 -26.58 3.48 5.84
N TRP A 773 -26.53 3.28 7.16
CA TRP A 773 -27.41 3.95 8.11
C TRP A 773 -27.22 5.48 8.07
N LEU A 774 -25.96 5.94 8.04
CA LEU A 774 -25.64 7.37 7.88
C LEU A 774 -26.15 7.92 6.55
N LYS A 775 -26.05 7.15 5.47
CA LYS A 775 -26.57 7.54 4.15
C LYS A 775 -28.10 7.74 4.20
N VAL A 776 -28.82 6.76 4.74
CA VAL A 776 -30.30 6.75 4.76
C VAL A 776 -30.86 7.85 5.66
N HIS A 777 -30.31 8.02 6.86
CA HIS A 777 -30.89 8.93 7.86
C HIS A 777 -30.23 10.32 7.91
N HIS A 778 -28.99 10.45 7.44
CA HIS A 778 -28.17 11.66 7.59
C HIS A 778 -27.34 11.98 6.33
N GLN A 779 -27.96 11.90 5.15
CA GLN A 779 -27.29 12.04 3.84
C GLN A 779 -26.40 13.28 3.71
N ALA A 780 -26.85 14.45 4.20
CA ALA A 780 -26.07 15.68 4.14
C ALA A 780 -24.76 15.57 4.97
N ALA A 781 -24.86 15.06 6.21
CA ALA A 781 -23.70 14.84 7.07
C ALA A 781 -22.77 13.76 6.54
N PHE A 782 -23.33 12.67 5.99
CA PHE A 782 -22.56 11.59 5.39
C PHE A 782 -21.76 12.07 4.18
N THR A 783 -22.40 12.79 3.26
CA THR A 783 -21.74 13.36 2.07
C THR A 783 -20.66 14.37 2.48
N CYS A 784 -20.95 15.24 3.45
CA CYS A 784 -19.98 16.18 4.01
C CYS A 784 -18.72 15.48 4.52
N ALA A 785 -18.93 14.42 5.32
CA ALA A 785 -17.85 13.63 5.87
C ALA A 785 -17.05 12.89 4.78
N LEU A 786 -17.72 12.33 3.77
CA LEU A 786 -17.05 11.67 2.64
C LEU A 786 -16.17 12.63 1.84
N LEU A 787 -16.63 13.85 1.58
CA LEU A 787 -15.84 14.89 0.92
C LEU A 787 -14.61 15.27 1.78
N ASN A 788 -14.81 15.39 3.08
CA ASN A 788 -13.75 15.75 4.03
C ASN A 788 -12.80 14.58 4.35
N ALA A 789 -13.09 13.36 3.89
CA ALA A 789 -12.24 12.19 4.06
C ALA A 789 -11.51 11.78 2.76
N GLN A 790 -11.69 12.52 1.65
CA GLN A 790 -10.98 12.25 0.40
C GLN A 790 -9.46 12.46 0.53
N PRO A 791 -8.63 11.65 -0.18
CA PRO A 791 -9.01 10.68 -1.22
C PRO A 791 -9.42 9.31 -0.66
N MET A 792 -10.65 8.85 -0.98
CA MET A 792 -11.14 7.50 -0.66
C MET A 792 -12.34 7.10 -1.53
N GLY A 793 -12.77 5.83 -1.42
CA GLY A 793 -13.96 5.30 -2.08
C GLY A 793 -13.85 5.17 -3.61
N PHE A 794 -14.90 4.65 -4.25
CA PHE A 794 -14.94 4.46 -5.70
C PHE A 794 -15.28 5.75 -6.48
N TYR A 795 -16.07 6.65 -5.88
CA TYR A 795 -16.65 7.79 -6.58
C TYR A 795 -15.86 9.09 -6.40
N SER A 796 -15.88 9.94 -7.43
CA SER A 796 -15.29 11.28 -7.37
C SER A 796 -16.14 12.22 -6.49
N PRO A 797 -15.57 13.34 -5.99
CA PRO A 797 -16.35 14.37 -5.31
C PRO A 797 -17.58 14.83 -6.11
N SER A 798 -17.46 14.94 -7.44
CA SER A 798 -18.58 15.26 -8.33
C SER A 798 -19.73 14.25 -8.22
N ALA A 799 -19.42 12.96 -8.30
CA ALA A 799 -20.42 11.90 -8.23
C ALA A 799 -21.11 11.85 -6.85
N LEU A 800 -20.35 12.05 -5.76
CA LEU A 800 -20.91 12.12 -4.40
C LEU A 800 -21.85 13.31 -4.22
N VAL A 801 -21.46 14.49 -4.72
CA VAL A 801 -22.30 15.70 -4.67
C VAL A 801 -23.58 15.54 -5.48
N GLN A 802 -23.48 14.96 -6.68
CA GLN A 802 -24.67 14.69 -7.50
C GLN A 802 -25.60 13.66 -6.85
N ASP A 803 -25.05 12.62 -6.21
CA ASP A 803 -25.85 11.66 -5.44
C ASP A 803 -26.62 12.35 -4.31
N ALA A 804 -25.94 13.23 -3.54
CA ALA A 804 -26.59 14.01 -2.49
C ALA A 804 -27.71 14.92 -3.03
N GLN A 805 -27.49 15.59 -4.16
CA GLN A 805 -28.51 16.42 -4.80
C GLN A 805 -29.74 15.60 -5.25
N ARG A 806 -29.55 14.37 -5.74
CA ARG A 806 -30.66 13.45 -6.09
C ARG A 806 -31.46 13.01 -4.87
N HIS A 807 -30.82 12.98 -3.70
CA HIS A 807 -31.44 12.72 -2.40
C HIS A 807 -32.00 13.99 -1.73
N GLY A 808 -32.09 15.11 -2.46
CA GLY A 808 -32.71 16.34 -1.98
C GLY A 808 -31.81 17.25 -1.14
N VAL A 809 -30.51 16.96 -1.04
CA VAL A 809 -29.56 17.82 -0.31
C VAL A 809 -29.22 19.06 -1.14
N GLU A 810 -29.51 20.25 -0.61
CA GLU A 810 -29.06 21.52 -1.18
C GLU A 810 -27.54 21.64 -1.03
N VAL A 811 -26.81 21.80 -2.15
CA VAL A 811 -25.34 21.97 -2.14
C VAL A 811 -24.96 23.36 -2.62
N ARG A 812 -24.14 24.06 -1.83
CA ARG A 812 -23.71 25.43 -2.06
C ARG A 812 -22.21 25.50 -2.44
N PRO A 813 -21.81 26.39 -3.36
CA PRO A 813 -20.44 26.48 -3.85
C PRO A 813 -19.46 26.94 -2.77
N VAL A 814 -18.16 26.76 -3.05
CA VAL A 814 -17.08 27.34 -2.25
C VAL A 814 -17.23 28.86 -2.22
N CYS A 815 -17.04 29.48 -1.05
CA CYS A 815 -17.22 30.90 -0.87
C CYS A 815 -16.23 31.44 0.18
N VAL A 816 -15.37 32.39 -0.19
CA VAL A 816 -14.29 32.88 0.70
C VAL A 816 -14.83 33.50 2.00
N VAL A 817 -16.02 34.08 1.96
CA VAL A 817 -16.66 34.72 3.13
C VAL A 817 -17.45 33.74 4.01
N ARG A 818 -17.61 32.46 3.63
CA ARG A 818 -18.40 31.47 4.39
C ARG A 818 -17.72 30.12 4.58
N SER A 819 -17.12 29.57 3.53
CA SER A 819 -16.46 28.25 3.56
C SER A 819 -15.31 28.23 4.57
N ALA A 820 -15.09 27.07 5.18
CA ALA A 820 -13.86 26.74 5.89
C ALA A 820 -12.94 25.92 4.96
N TRP A 821 -11.86 25.35 5.51
CA TRP A 821 -11.07 24.35 4.81
C TRP A 821 -11.91 23.12 4.45
N ASP A 822 -12.51 22.51 5.46
CA ASP A 822 -13.45 21.40 5.31
C ASP A 822 -14.84 21.90 4.87
N SER A 823 -15.57 21.01 4.20
CA SER A 823 -17.00 21.22 3.91
C SER A 823 -17.78 21.23 5.20
N THR A 824 -18.85 22.03 5.27
CA THR A 824 -19.66 22.23 6.48
C THR A 824 -21.14 22.05 6.18
N LEU A 825 -21.95 21.93 7.25
CA LEU A 825 -23.40 21.94 7.16
C LEU A 825 -23.94 23.30 7.59
N GLU A 826 -24.88 23.84 6.83
CA GLU A 826 -25.59 25.08 7.09
C GLU A 826 -27.10 24.80 7.09
N PRO A 827 -27.93 25.55 7.85
CA PRO A 827 -29.39 25.47 7.71
C PRO A 827 -29.80 25.69 6.23
N ALA A 828 -30.65 24.80 5.71
CA ALA A 828 -31.20 24.97 4.36
C ALA A 828 -32.06 26.23 4.27
N ALA A 829 -32.19 26.80 3.07
CA ALA A 829 -33.04 27.98 2.88
C ALA A 829 -34.52 27.69 3.14
N ASP A 830 -34.93 26.45 2.86
CA ASP A 830 -36.21 25.89 3.26
C ASP A 830 -36.01 25.02 4.52
N PRO A 831 -36.61 25.37 5.68
CA PRO A 831 -36.49 24.57 6.90
C PRO A 831 -36.98 23.12 6.74
N SER A 832 -37.89 22.86 5.79
CA SER A 832 -38.38 21.51 5.49
C SER A 832 -37.38 20.66 4.69
N ALA A 833 -36.39 21.30 4.06
CA ALA A 833 -35.30 20.64 3.33
C ALA A 833 -34.11 20.24 4.22
N GLY A 834 -34.17 20.53 5.53
CA GLY A 834 -33.18 20.09 6.51
C GLY A 834 -31.86 20.88 6.46
N LEU A 835 -30.74 20.16 6.32
CA LEU A 835 -29.39 20.74 6.30
C LEU A 835 -28.85 20.82 4.87
N SER A 836 -28.26 21.97 4.54
CA SER A 836 -27.57 22.23 3.28
C SER A 836 -26.06 22.06 3.43
N LEU A 837 -25.40 21.58 2.37
CA LEU A 837 -23.97 21.30 2.33
C LEU A 837 -23.21 22.49 1.74
N ARG A 838 -22.28 23.07 2.49
CA ARG A 838 -21.31 24.06 1.97
C ARG A 838 -20.02 23.37 1.57
N LEU A 839 -19.61 23.53 0.31
CA LEU A 839 -18.32 23.02 -0.14
C LEU A 839 -17.15 23.76 0.55
N GLY A 840 -16.20 22.98 1.06
CA GLY A 840 -14.96 23.48 1.67
C GLY A 840 -13.91 23.91 0.64
N MET A 841 -13.03 24.81 1.05
CA MET A 841 -11.94 25.33 0.20
C MET A 841 -10.88 24.26 -0.13
N ARG A 842 -10.84 23.12 0.58
CA ARG A 842 -9.96 21.98 0.28
C ARG A 842 -10.14 21.39 -1.13
N LEU A 843 -11.30 21.60 -1.75
CA LEU A 843 -11.56 21.11 -3.12
C LEU A 843 -10.87 21.98 -4.20
N VAL A 844 -10.41 23.18 -3.84
CA VAL A 844 -9.78 24.13 -4.76
C VAL A 844 -8.33 23.71 -5.03
N LYS A 845 -8.07 23.16 -6.21
CA LYS A 845 -6.71 22.76 -6.63
C LYS A 845 -5.78 23.96 -6.68
N GLY A 846 -4.62 23.85 -6.02
CA GLY A 846 -3.61 24.91 -5.97
C GLY A 846 -3.78 25.88 -4.80
N LEU A 847 -4.73 25.63 -3.89
CA LEU A 847 -4.89 26.35 -2.64
C LEU A 847 -4.41 25.48 -1.46
N GLY A 848 -3.55 26.03 -0.61
CA GLY A 848 -3.01 25.32 0.56
C GLY A 848 -3.83 25.56 1.84
N GLU A 849 -3.77 24.60 2.78
CA GLU A 849 -4.49 24.69 4.06
C GLU A 849 -4.10 25.92 4.88
N ALA A 850 -2.80 26.25 4.93
CA ALA A 850 -2.30 27.43 5.63
C ALA A 850 -2.89 28.75 5.08
N ALA A 851 -3.03 28.87 3.75
CA ALA A 851 -3.63 30.04 3.12
C ALA A 851 -5.11 30.17 3.48
N VAL A 852 -5.83 29.05 3.54
CA VAL A 852 -7.24 29.03 3.97
C VAL A 852 -7.39 29.36 5.45
N ALA A 853 -6.49 28.86 6.29
CA ALA A 853 -6.47 29.19 7.72
C ALA A 853 -6.27 30.71 7.93
N ALA A 854 -5.37 31.34 7.18
CA ALA A 854 -5.18 32.79 7.19
C ALA A 854 -6.44 33.56 6.75
N VAL A 855 -7.12 33.09 5.70
CA VAL A 855 -8.41 33.67 5.25
C VAL A 855 -9.48 33.56 6.35
N VAL A 856 -9.59 32.41 7.00
CA VAL A 856 -10.59 32.20 8.06
C VAL A 856 -10.29 33.08 9.28
N ALA A 857 -9.03 33.13 9.72
CA ALA A 857 -8.59 33.97 10.85
C ALA A 857 -8.85 35.45 10.57
N ALA A 858 -8.45 35.95 9.39
CA ALA A 858 -8.74 37.33 9.00
C ALA A 858 -10.25 37.60 8.95
N ARG A 859 -11.05 36.68 8.42
CA ARG A 859 -12.51 36.83 8.39
C ARG A 859 -13.13 36.95 9.79
N GLU A 860 -12.62 36.22 10.77
CA GLU A 860 -13.10 36.23 12.15
C GLU A 860 -12.86 37.58 12.85
N GLU A 861 -11.79 38.28 12.51
CA GLU A 861 -11.53 39.64 13.02
C GLU A 861 -12.56 40.66 12.49
N ALA A 862 -12.85 40.61 11.18
CA ALA A 862 -13.85 41.46 10.54
C ALA A 862 -14.20 40.94 9.12
N PRO A 863 -15.45 41.10 8.66
CA PRO A 863 -15.84 40.75 7.30
C PRO A 863 -14.98 41.45 6.23
N PHE A 864 -14.65 40.74 5.15
CA PHE A 864 -13.93 41.34 4.02
C PHE A 864 -14.83 42.32 3.25
N THR A 865 -14.29 43.49 2.94
CA THR A 865 -15.00 44.54 2.21
C THR A 865 -14.72 44.53 0.70
N SER A 866 -13.58 43.96 0.29
CA SER A 866 -13.13 43.94 -1.10
C SER A 866 -12.07 42.85 -1.34
N LEU A 867 -11.75 42.58 -2.62
CA LEU A 867 -10.66 41.66 -2.97
C LEU A 867 -9.29 42.15 -2.47
N PRO A 868 -8.88 43.44 -2.62
CA PRO A 868 -7.63 43.92 -2.05
C PRO A 868 -7.55 43.77 -0.52
N ASP A 869 -8.68 43.98 0.18
CA ASP A 869 -8.74 43.79 1.64
C ASP A 869 -8.48 42.33 2.04
N LEU A 870 -9.09 41.37 1.32
CA LEU A 870 -8.82 39.94 1.48
C LEU A 870 -7.34 39.61 1.26
N VAL A 871 -6.76 40.04 0.14
CA VAL A 871 -5.37 39.71 -0.23
C VAL A 871 -4.38 40.23 0.78
N ARG A 872 -4.58 41.46 1.26
CA ARG A 872 -3.71 42.10 2.26
C ARG A 872 -3.81 41.42 3.62
N ARG A 873 -5.03 41.18 4.12
CA ARG A 873 -5.24 40.65 5.49
C ARG A 873 -4.92 39.16 5.62
N ALA A 874 -5.13 38.39 4.56
CA ALA A 874 -4.81 36.95 4.55
C ALA A 874 -3.47 36.64 3.88
N GLU A 875 -2.69 37.66 3.49
CA GLU A 875 -1.36 37.55 2.85
C GLU A 875 -1.31 36.55 1.68
N LEU A 876 -2.40 36.45 0.91
CA LEU A 876 -2.55 35.43 -0.13
C LEU A 876 -1.57 35.67 -1.27
N LYS A 877 -0.89 34.62 -1.74
CA LYS A 877 0.00 34.67 -2.93
C LYS A 877 -0.81 34.83 -4.23
N LYS A 878 -0.15 35.28 -5.30
CA LYS A 878 -0.82 35.54 -6.59
C LYS A 878 -1.54 34.29 -7.14
N ASN A 879 -0.85 33.16 -7.12
CA ASN A 879 -1.40 31.87 -7.56
C ASN A 879 -2.61 31.40 -6.72
N GLU A 880 -2.65 31.74 -5.42
CA GLU A 880 -3.76 31.39 -4.52
C GLU A 880 -5.00 32.24 -4.82
N VAL A 881 -4.82 33.53 -5.10
CA VAL A 881 -5.92 34.42 -5.51
C VAL A 881 -6.47 34.04 -6.89
N GLU A 882 -5.59 33.72 -7.84
CA GLU A 882 -5.99 33.16 -9.14
C GLU A 882 -6.77 31.87 -8.96
N ALA A 883 -6.37 30.98 -8.04
CA ALA A 883 -7.11 29.76 -7.75
C ALA A 883 -8.50 30.01 -7.17
N LEU A 884 -8.65 30.97 -6.25
CA LEU A 884 -9.96 31.37 -5.70
C LEU A 884 -10.88 31.98 -6.76
N ALA A 885 -10.34 32.82 -7.65
CA ALA A 885 -11.09 33.41 -8.76
C ALA A 885 -11.52 32.33 -9.77
N GLU A 886 -10.59 31.44 -10.15
CA GLU A 886 -10.85 30.31 -11.03
C GLU A 886 -11.76 29.26 -10.42
N ALA A 887 -11.96 29.22 -9.10
CA ALA A 887 -12.94 28.37 -8.43
C ALA A 887 -14.32 29.04 -8.26
N GLY A 888 -14.44 30.34 -8.57
CA GLY A 888 -15.67 31.11 -8.33
C GLY A 888 -15.90 31.46 -6.85
N ALA A 889 -14.92 31.24 -5.98
CA ALA A 889 -15.04 31.44 -4.53
C ALA A 889 -15.16 32.92 -4.12
N LEU A 890 -14.83 33.85 -5.03
CA LEU A 890 -14.83 35.30 -4.81
C LEU A 890 -16.16 35.98 -5.16
N ALA A 891 -17.21 35.23 -5.55
CA ALA A 891 -18.48 35.80 -6.03
C ALA A 891 -19.16 36.77 -5.04
N ALA A 892 -18.90 36.63 -3.73
CA ALA A 892 -19.43 37.54 -2.71
C ALA A 892 -18.73 38.91 -2.67
N LEU A 893 -17.48 39.00 -3.14
CA LEU A 893 -16.69 40.23 -3.19
C LEU A 893 -16.65 40.84 -4.59
N VAL A 894 -16.61 39.99 -5.62
CA VAL A 894 -16.62 40.37 -7.03
C VAL A 894 -17.63 39.48 -7.74
N PRO A 895 -18.87 39.96 -7.98
CA PRO A 895 -19.96 39.13 -8.50
C PRO A 895 -19.66 38.49 -9.86
N ALA A 896 -18.98 39.20 -10.76
CA ALA A 896 -18.64 38.70 -12.08
C ALA A 896 -17.32 37.92 -12.05
N ARG A 897 -17.37 36.61 -12.31
CA ARG A 897 -16.16 35.74 -12.28
C ARG A 897 -15.08 36.15 -13.28
N ARG A 898 -15.44 36.66 -14.47
CA ARG A 898 -14.43 37.18 -15.42
C ARG A 898 -13.69 38.40 -14.85
N GLU A 899 -14.41 39.27 -14.17
CA GLU A 899 -13.83 40.42 -13.50
C GLU A 899 -12.94 39.98 -12.33
N ALA A 900 -13.37 38.99 -11.55
CA ALA A 900 -12.55 38.41 -10.49
C ALA A 900 -11.22 37.86 -11.04
N LEU A 901 -11.24 37.17 -12.19
CA LEU A 901 -10.02 36.68 -12.87
C LEU A 901 -9.12 37.81 -13.35
N TRP A 902 -9.70 38.86 -13.93
CA TRP A 902 -8.97 40.04 -14.37
C TRP A 902 -8.24 40.71 -13.20
N ARG A 903 -8.98 40.98 -12.12
CA ARG A 903 -8.44 41.59 -10.90
C ARG A 903 -7.41 40.70 -10.20
N ALA A 904 -7.60 39.38 -10.20
CA ALA A 904 -6.65 38.43 -9.60
C ALA A 904 -5.29 38.40 -10.34
N ARG A 905 -5.30 38.59 -11.66
CA ARG A 905 -4.09 38.54 -12.51
C ARG A 905 -3.37 39.88 -12.60
N ALA A 906 -4.01 40.96 -12.15
CA ALA A 906 -3.42 42.29 -12.13
C ALA A 906 -2.06 42.30 -11.42
N PRO A 907 -1.09 43.10 -11.89
CA PRO A 907 0.20 43.26 -11.20
C PRO A 907 -0.03 43.74 -9.76
N ARG A 908 0.64 43.10 -8.80
CA ARG A 908 0.65 43.58 -7.42
C ARG A 908 1.75 44.61 -7.27
N VAL A 909 1.47 45.66 -6.51
CA VAL A 909 2.46 46.69 -6.23
C VAL A 909 3.00 46.45 -4.84
N GLU A 910 4.30 46.15 -4.77
CA GLU A 910 5.03 45.81 -3.54
C GLU A 910 5.95 46.98 -3.12
N GLY A 911 6.29 47.04 -1.82
CA GLY A 911 7.26 48.02 -1.30
C GLY A 911 6.67 49.41 -1.07
N LEU A 912 7.33 50.47 -1.57
CA LEU A 912 7.03 51.87 -1.22
C LEU A 912 5.58 52.33 -1.54
N PHE A 913 4.89 51.62 -2.44
CA PHE A 913 3.52 51.91 -2.88
C PHE A 913 2.51 50.86 -2.39
N GLU A 914 2.90 50.02 -1.44
CA GLU A 914 2.01 49.04 -0.81
C GLU A 914 0.84 49.74 -0.13
N GLY A 915 -0.39 49.36 -0.48
CA GLY A 915 -1.62 49.99 0.02
C GLY A 915 -2.06 51.27 -0.73
N VAL A 916 -1.31 51.73 -1.74
CA VAL A 916 -1.75 52.85 -2.58
C VAL A 916 -2.74 52.34 -3.64
N PRO A 917 -3.98 52.86 -3.70
CA PRO A 917 -4.94 52.50 -4.74
C PRO A 917 -4.50 53.10 -6.08
N ILE A 918 -3.72 52.33 -6.84
CA ILE A 918 -3.14 52.78 -8.13
C ILE A 918 -4.18 52.78 -9.25
N GLU A 919 -5.26 52.01 -9.12
CA GLU A 919 -6.44 52.10 -9.97
C GLU A 919 -7.69 52.37 -9.12
N LYS A 920 -8.47 53.38 -9.48
CA LYS A 920 -9.87 53.47 -9.04
C LYS A 920 -10.61 52.31 -9.70
N ASP A 921 -11.45 51.60 -8.94
CA ASP A 921 -12.42 50.61 -9.45
C ASP A 921 -13.21 51.21 -10.63
N ARG A 922 -12.70 51.04 -11.85
CA ARG A 922 -13.41 51.35 -13.08
C ARG A 922 -14.04 50.05 -13.52
N ASP A 923 -15.35 50.07 -13.71
CA ASP A 923 -16.03 48.98 -14.40
C ASP A 923 -15.44 48.86 -15.80
N VAL A 924 -14.71 47.76 -16.03
CA VAL A 924 -14.01 47.49 -17.29
C VAL A 924 -14.99 46.98 -18.36
N GLY A 925 -16.25 46.72 -18.01
CA GLY A 925 -17.29 46.27 -18.95
C GLY A 925 -16.94 44.92 -19.61
N LEU A 926 -16.27 44.03 -18.88
CA LEU A 926 -15.86 42.73 -19.41
C LEU A 926 -17.09 41.86 -19.71
N PRO A 927 -17.15 41.18 -20.86
CA PRO A 927 -18.26 40.28 -21.15
C PRO A 927 -18.32 39.14 -20.12
N PRO A 928 -19.49 38.58 -19.80
CA PRO A 928 -19.57 37.42 -18.91
C PRO A 928 -18.82 36.22 -19.51
N LEU A 929 -18.39 35.29 -18.63
CA LEU A 929 -17.86 34.00 -19.09
C LEU A 929 -18.94 33.26 -19.89
N ARG A 930 -18.53 32.61 -20.97
CA ARG A 930 -19.42 31.67 -21.67
C ARG A 930 -19.66 30.46 -20.76
N PRO A 931 -20.83 29.80 -20.84
CA PRO A 931 -21.12 28.63 -20.00
C PRO A 931 -20.05 27.54 -20.04
N LEU A 932 -19.48 27.27 -21.23
CA LEU A 932 -18.44 26.26 -21.39
C LEU A 932 -17.10 26.66 -20.76
N GLU A 933 -16.74 27.94 -20.80
CA GLU A 933 -15.54 28.46 -20.11
C GLU A 933 -15.69 28.34 -18.60
N GLN A 934 -16.87 28.65 -18.08
CA GLN A 934 -17.18 28.48 -16.67
C GLN A 934 -17.08 27.01 -16.24
N LEU A 935 -17.64 26.11 -17.06
CA LEU A 935 -17.57 24.67 -16.82
C LEU A 935 -16.12 24.15 -16.83
N ALA A 936 -15.31 24.60 -17.77
CA ALA A 936 -13.90 24.24 -17.86
C ALA A 936 -13.13 24.70 -16.60
N LEU A 937 -13.41 25.90 -16.09
CA LEU A 937 -12.86 26.40 -14.84
C LEU A 937 -13.33 25.58 -13.62
N ASP A 938 -14.61 25.23 -13.55
CA ASP A 938 -15.19 24.46 -12.44
C ASP A 938 -14.53 23.08 -12.31
N TYR A 939 -14.45 22.30 -13.39
CA TYR A 939 -13.76 21.01 -13.39
C TYR A 939 -12.23 21.14 -13.27
N GLY A 940 -11.66 22.19 -13.87
CA GLY A 940 -10.24 22.49 -13.81
C GLY A 940 -9.78 22.75 -12.37
N ARG A 941 -10.53 23.56 -11.61
CA ARG A 941 -10.12 24.06 -10.29
C ARG A 941 -10.78 23.37 -9.11
N VAL A 942 -12.09 23.13 -9.16
CA VAL A 942 -12.85 22.47 -8.07
C VAL A 942 -13.01 20.97 -8.33
N GLY A 943 -13.05 20.56 -9.60
CA GLY A 943 -13.24 19.16 -10.01
C GLY A 943 -14.71 18.73 -10.15
N LEU A 944 -15.66 19.67 -9.98
CA LEU A 944 -17.08 19.45 -10.18
C LEU A 944 -17.78 20.77 -10.52
N SER A 945 -18.97 20.68 -11.12
CA SER A 945 -19.87 21.81 -11.36
C SER A 945 -21.22 21.52 -10.70
N LEU A 946 -21.82 22.53 -10.04
CA LEU A 946 -23.10 22.38 -9.33
C LEU A 946 -24.33 22.60 -10.20
N HIS A 947 -24.20 23.34 -11.30
CA HIS A 947 -25.35 23.82 -12.08
C HIS A 947 -25.32 23.34 -13.54
N ASP A 948 -24.21 22.76 -13.99
CA ASP A 948 -23.99 22.44 -15.39
C ASP A 948 -23.16 21.16 -15.58
N HIS A 949 -23.27 20.53 -16.75
CA HIS A 949 -22.62 19.25 -17.06
C HIS A 949 -22.13 19.23 -18.53
N PRO A 950 -20.94 18.66 -18.85
CA PRO A 950 -20.39 18.66 -20.22
C PRO A 950 -21.35 18.14 -21.29
N MET A 951 -22.14 17.12 -20.94
CA MET A 951 -23.11 16.54 -21.88
C MET A 951 -24.23 17.50 -22.29
N ARG A 952 -24.63 18.47 -21.45
CA ARG A 952 -25.66 19.46 -21.82
C ARG A 952 -25.24 20.29 -23.03
N HIS A 953 -23.96 20.65 -23.14
CA HIS A 953 -23.40 21.39 -24.27
C HIS A 953 -23.26 20.53 -25.53
N LEU A 954 -23.08 19.22 -25.38
CA LEU A 954 -22.99 18.27 -26.50
C LEU A 954 -24.35 17.86 -27.05
N ARG A 955 -25.43 17.84 -26.25
CA ARG A 955 -26.75 17.36 -26.69
C ARG A 955 -27.25 18.03 -27.98
N PRO A 956 -27.19 19.38 -28.16
CA PRO A 956 -27.66 20.01 -29.39
C PRO A 956 -26.87 19.60 -30.64
N ALA A 957 -25.56 19.38 -30.50
CA ALA A 957 -24.71 18.90 -31.59
C ALA A 957 -25.02 17.43 -31.91
N LEU A 958 -25.15 16.58 -30.90
CA LEU A 958 -25.49 15.17 -31.05
C LEU A 958 -26.86 14.96 -31.69
N LYS A 959 -27.87 15.79 -31.35
CA LYS A 959 -29.20 15.76 -31.99
C LYS A 959 -29.19 16.13 -33.48
N ARG A 960 -28.28 17.04 -33.88
CA ARG A 960 -28.18 17.54 -35.27
C ARG A 960 -27.34 16.64 -36.18
N ARG A 961 -26.57 15.70 -35.63
CA ARG A 961 -25.65 14.84 -36.36
C ARG A 961 -26.44 13.88 -37.28
N ARG A 962 -26.52 14.21 -38.58
CA ARG A 962 -27.18 13.36 -39.59
C ARG A 962 -26.47 12.01 -39.68
N GLY A 963 -27.24 10.92 -39.78
CA GLY A 963 -26.74 9.55 -39.85
C GLY A 963 -26.38 8.91 -38.51
N ALA A 964 -26.44 9.64 -37.40
CA ALA A 964 -25.98 9.15 -36.10
C ALA A 964 -27.06 8.44 -35.24
N GLY A 965 -28.31 8.33 -35.68
CA GLY A 965 -29.40 7.83 -34.83
C GLY A 965 -29.64 8.68 -33.57
N ARG A 966 -30.70 8.41 -32.81
CA ARG A 966 -30.99 9.12 -31.56
C ARG A 966 -30.03 8.67 -30.45
N VAL A 967 -29.18 9.58 -29.96
CA VAL A 967 -28.36 9.35 -28.75
C VAL A 967 -29.25 9.51 -27.52
N ARG A 968 -29.36 8.45 -26.71
CA ARG A 968 -30.21 8.40 -25.52
C ARG A 968 -29.51 8.96 -24.27
N THR A 969 -30.31 9.40 -23.31
CA THR A 969 -29.86 9.79 -21.95
C THR A 969 -29.76 8.56 -21.03
N ALA A 970 -29.05 8.67 -19.91
CA ALA A 970 -28.93 7.59 -18.93
C ALA A 970 -30.28 7.12 -18.40
N GLU A 971 -31.19 8.07 -18.15
CA GLU A 971 -32.58 7.80 -17.77
C GLU A 971 -33.34 7.01 -18.85
N GLU A 972 -33.23 7.42 -20.12
CA GLU A 972 -33.84 6.70 -21.24
C GLU A 972 -33.25 5.28 -21.42
N ILE A 973 -31.95 5.10 -21.14
CA ILE A 973 -31.30 3.79 -21.17
C ILE A 973 -31.90 2.87 -20.09
N LYS A 974 -32.12 3.37 -18.87
CA LYS A 974 -32.75 2.59 -17.80
C LYS A 974 -34.16 2.09 -18.19
N ALA A 975 -34.89 2.87 -18.98
CA ALA A 975 -36.22 2.51 -19.49
C ALA A 975 -36.20 1.64 -20.78
N SER A 976 -35.03 1.39 -21.37
CA SER A 976 -34.90 0.70 -22.66
C SER A 976 -35.17 -0.81 -22.56
N ARG A 977 -35.56 -1.43 -23.68
CA ARG A 977 -35.88 -2.88 -23.71
C ARG A 977 -34.61 -3.73 -23.83
N ASN A 978 -34.64 -4.93 -23.25
CA ASN A 978 -33.54 -5.88 -23.41
C ASN A 978 -33.31 -6.19 -24.89
N GLY A 979 -32.04 -6.19 -25.31
CA GLY A 979 -31.61 -6.51 -26.66
C GLY A 979 -31.73 -5.37 -27.68
N GLU A 980 -32.23 -4.19 -27.28
CA GLU A 980 -32.37 -3.02 -28.14
C GLU A 980 -31.01 -2.43 -28.51
N THR A 981 -30.83 -1.98 -29.76
CA THR A 981 -29.60 -1.29 -30.18
C THR A 981 -29.74 0.20 -29.85
N VAL A 982 -28.78 0.73 -29.09
CA VAL A 982 -28.81 2.09 -28.57
C VAL A 982 -27.48 2.79 -28.80
N ARG A 983 -27.54 4.12 -28.80
CA ARG A 983 -26.38 5.00 -28.75
C ARG A 983 -26.44 5.82 -27.48
N VAL A 984 -25.36 5.82 -26.72
CA VAL A 984 -25.24 6.58 -25.48
C VAL A 984 -23.94 7.37 -25.48
N ALA A 985 -23.98 8.60 -25.01
CA ALA A 985 -22.82 9.44 -24.86
C ALA A 985 -22.72 9.95 -23.44
N GLY A 986 -21.51 10.03 -22.92
CA GLY A 986 -21.28 10.56 -21.58
C GLY A 986 -19.81 10.84 -21.30
N MET A 987 -19.60 11.47 -20.15
CA MET A 987 -18.30 11.65 -19.54
C MET A 987 -17.82 10.35 -18.92
N VAL A 988 -16.60 9.92 -19.23
CA VAL A 988 -16.05 8.69 -18.68
C VAL A 988 -15.64 8.94 -17.23
N VAL A 989 -16.40 8.41 -16.27
CA VAL A 989 -16.12 8.56 -14.84
C VAL A 989 -15.09 7.53 -14.38
N GLY A 990 -15.17 6.31 -14.92
CA GLY A 990 -14.20 5.27 -14.56
C GLY A 990 -14.18 4.07 -15.48
N ARG A 991 -12.98 3.50 -15.61
CA ARG A 991 -12.67 2.28 -16.39
C ARG A 991 -12.23 1.19 -15.43
N GLN A 992 -12.74 0.00 -15.60
CA GLN A 992 -12.37 -1.16 -14.78
C GLN A 992 -12.05 -2.33 -15.69
N ARG A 993 -10.87 -2.93 -15.57
CA ARG A 993 -10.50 -4.12 -16.36
C ARG A 993 -10.03 -5.26 -15.44
N PRO A 994 -10.96 -5.92 -14.73
CA PRO A 994 -10.60 -6.97 -13.79
C PRO A 994 -9.78 -8.07 -14.46
N ALA A 995 -8.71 -8.53 -13.82
CA ALA A 995 -7.84 -9.61 -14.29
C ALA A 995 -8.61 -10.88 -14.73
N THR A 996 -9.76 -11.13 -14.10
CA THR A 996 -10.56 -12.34 -14.27
C THR A 996 -11.64 -12.23 -15.33
N ALA A 997 -11.87 -11.04 -15.90
CA ALA A 997 -12.90 -10.80 -16.91
C ALA A 997 -12.43 -11.15 -18.34
N SER A 998 -11.39 -11.99 -18.49
CA SER A 998 -10.84 -12.42 -19.79
C SER A 998 -10.55 -11.27 -20.77
N GLY A 999 -10.16 -10.10 -20.24
CA GLY A 999 -9.84 -8.91 -21.01
C GLY A 999 -11.00 -7.95 -21.29
N VAL A 1000 -12.21 -8.20 -20.80
CA VAL A 1000 -13.35 -7.27 -20.84
C VAL A 1000 -13.08 -6.04 -19.97
N THR A 1001 -13.43 -4.86 -20.47
CA THR A 1001 -13.31 -3.58 -19.76
C THR A 1001 -14.70 -2.99 -19.51
N PHE A 1002 -14.99 -2.62 -18.27
CA PHE A 1002 -16.22 -1.96 -17.86
C PHE A 1002 -16.00 -0.44 -17.78
N VAL A 1003 -16.75 0.33 -18.55
CA VAL A 1003 -16.69 1.80 -18.56
C VAL A 1003 -18.01 2.32 -17.96
N THR A 1004 -18.00 3.31 -17.05
CA THR A 1004 -19.24 4.09 -16.82
C THR A 1004 -19.13 5.46 -17.40
N LEU A 1005 -20.22 5.80 -18.07
CA LEU A 1005 -20.50 7.09 -18.62
C LEU A 1005 -21.45 7.80 -17.69
N GLU A 1006 -21.19 9.07 -17.43
CA GLU A 1006 -22.09 9.97 -16.71
C GLU A 1006 -22.62 11.01 -17.69
N ASP A 1007 -23.92 11.25 -17.61
CA ASP A 1007 -24.57 12.35 -18.26
C ASP A 1007 -25.40 13.17 -17.27
N GLU A 1008 -26.03 14.23 -17.77
CA GLU A 1008 -26.82 15.15 -16.97
C GLU A 1008 -28.06 14.52 -16.29
N THR A 1009 -28.40 13.27 -16.63
CA THR A 1009 -29.53 12.50 -16.09
C THR A 1009 -29.09 11.34 -15.20
N GLY A 1010 -27.83 10.89 -15.27
CA GLY A 1010 -27.36 9.75 -14.49
C GLY A 1010 -26.15 9.03 -15.07
N VAL A 1011 -25.92 7.83 -14.55
CA VAL A 1011 -24.82 6.96 -14.96
C VAL A 1011 -25.32 5.81 -15.85
N VAL A 1012 -24.51 5.43 -16.83
CA VAL A 1012 -24.72 4.27 -17.70
C VAL A 1012 -23.48 3.38 -17.64
N ASN A 1013 -23.72 2.08 -17.43
CA ASN A 1013 -22.68 1.07 -17.40
C ASN A 1013 -22.50 0.46 -18.78
N VAL A 1014 -21.27 0.46 -19.28
CA VAL A 1014 -20.88 -0.02 -20.60
C VAL A 1014 -19.90 -1.18 -20.45
N ILE A 1015 -20.13 -2.27 -21.17
CA ILE A 1015 -19.27 -3.44 -21.24
C ILE A 1015 -18.53 -3.43 -22.59
N VAL A 1016 -17.20 -3.33 -22.56
CA VAL A 1016 -16.34 -3.31 -23.75
C VAL A 1016 -15.57 -4.64 -23.82
N GLN A 1017 -15.86 -5.45 -24.83
CA GLN A 1017 -15.18 -6.74 -25.03
C GLN A 1017 -13.72 -6.56 -25.46
N LYS A 1018 -12.89 -7.60 -25.25
CA LYS A 1018 -11.45 -7.58 -25.58
C LYS A 1018 -11.17 -7.15 -27.02
N GLN A 1019 -11.95 -7.65 -27.99
CA GLN A 1019 -11.77 -7.32 -29.40
C GLN A 1019 -12.10 -5.84 -29.67
N VAL A 1020 -13.26 -5.36 -29.23
CA VAL A 1020 -13.67 -3.95 -29.37
C VAL A 1020 -12.67 -3.00 -28.68
N PHE A 1021 -12.13 -3.40 -27.52
CA PHE A 1021 -11.10 -2.63 -26.84
C PHE A 1021 -9.81 -2.56 -27.66
N ALA A 1022 -9.38 -3.67 -28.27
CA ALA A 1022 -8.19 -3.70 -29.12
C ALA A 1022 -8.39 -2.88 -30.41
N ASP A 1023 -9.55 -2.99 -31.04
CA ASP A 1023 -9.88 -2.28 -32.28
C ASP A 1023 -10.01 -0.76 -32.06
N HIS A 1024 -10.49 -0.34 -30.88
CA HIS A 1024 -10.66 1.07 -30.50
C HIS A 1024 -9.72 1.53 -29.37
N TYR A 1025 -8.50 0.99 -29.32
CA TYR A 1025 -7.58 1.13 -28.19
C TYR A 1025 -7.39 2.57 -27.69
N GLN A 1026 -7.13 3.52 -28.59
CA GLN A 1026 -6.91 4.93 -28.25
C GLN A 1026 -8.15 5.56 -27.58
N VAL A 1027 -9.34 5.29 -28.12
CA VAL A 1027 -10.61 5.82 -27.59
C VAL A 1027 -10.93 5.15 -26.26
N ALA A 1028 -10.86 3.81 -26.22
CA ALA A 1028 -11.17 3.03 -25.03
C ALA A 1028 -10.29 3.41 -23.84
N ARG A 1029 -9.01 3.73 -24.06
CA ARG A 1029 -8.05 4.10 -23.01
C ARG A 1029 -8.03 5.59 -22.66
N HIS A 1030 -8.16 6.50 -23.62
CA HIS A 1030 -7.84 7.92 -23.42
C HIS A 1030 -9.00 8.90 -23.60
N ALA A 1031 -10.19 8.46 -24.02
CA ALA A 1031 -11.32 9.38 -24.23
C ALA A 1031 -11.92 9.90 -22.92
N ALA A 1032 -11.96 11.23 -22.73
CA ALA A 1032 -12.68 11.84 -21.61
C ALA A 1032 -14.21 11.83 -21.83
N LEU A 1033 -14.63 12.05 -23.08
CA LEU A 1033 -16.01 12.02 -23.52
C LEU A 1033 -16.12 10.95 -24.61
N MET A 1034 -17.10 10.05 -24.45
CA MET A 1034 -17.21 8.87 -25.30
C MET A 1034 -18.64 8.71 -25.80
N LEU A 1035 -18.78 8.44 -27.10
CA LEU A 1035 -20.01 7.92 -27.70
C LEU A 1035 -19.86 6.41 -27.88
N VAL A 1036 -20.86 5.68 -27.41
CA VAL A 1036 -20.91 4.22 -27.47
C VAL A 1036 -22.12 3.81 -28.28
N THR A 1037 -21.89 3.01 -29.32
CA THR A 1037 -22.96 2.28 -30.00
C THR A 1037 -22.95 0.85 -29.50
N GLY A 1038 -24.09 0.35 -29.03
CA GLY A 1038 -24.13 -0.95 -28.38
C GLY A 1038 -25.53 -1.54 -28.27
N ARG A 1039 -25.61 -2.70 -27.63
CA ARG A 1039 -26.87 -3.40 -27.36
C ARG A 1039 -27.18 -3.33 -25.87
N VAL A 1040 -28.42 -2.99 -25.51
CA VAL A 1040 -28.88 -3.01 -24.12
C VAL A 1040 -28.99 -4.45 -23.64
N GLU A 1041 -28.39 -4.75 -22.51
CA GLU A 1041 -28.61 -5.98 -21.74
C GLU A 1041 -29.31 -5.62 -20.43
N ARG A 1042 -30.49 -6.19 -20.21
CA ARG A 1042 -31.31 -5.95 -19.03
C ARG A 1042 -31.63 -7.24 -18.31
N GLN A 1043 -31.34 -7.28 -17.01
CA GLN A 1043 -31.73 -8.35 -16.10
C GLN A 1043 -32.39 -7.75 -14.85
N GLY A 1044 -33.72 -7.72 -14.83
CA GLY A 1044 -34.47 -7.03 -13.78
C GLY A 1044 -34.28 -5.51 -13.83
N GLU A 1045 -33.81 -4.91 -12.75
CA GLU A 1045 -33.53 -3.47 -12.64
C GLU A 1045 -32.12 -3.10 -13.14
N VAL A 1046 -31.25 -4.09 -13.36
CA VAL A 1046 -29.88 -3.88 -13.82
C VAL A 1046 -29.86 -3.72 -15.33
N VAL A 1047 -29.29 -2.61 -15.81
CA VAL A 1047 -29.16 -2.29 -17.24
C VAL A 1047 -27.71 -1.98 -17.58
N HIS A 1048 -27.21 -2.66 -18.61
CA HIS A 1048 -25.87 -2.45 -19.19
C HIS A 1048 -25.97 -2.23 -20.70
N VAL A 1049 -24.94 -1.61 -21.29
CA VAL A 1049 -24.79 -1.48 -22.74
C VAL A 1049 -23.55 -2.26 -23.17
N LEU A 1050 -23.74 -3.31 -23.96
CA LEU A 1050 -22.64 -4.05 -24.59
C LEU A 1050 -22.13 -3.25 -25.80
N ALA A 1051 -20.93 -2.68 -25.68
CA ALA A 1051 -20.32 -1.84 -26.71
C ALA A 1051 -19.94 -2.64 -27.96
N ARG A 1052 -20.22 -2.06 -29.13
CA ARG A 1052 -19.78 -2.54 -30.45
C ARG A 1052 -18.80 -1.59 -31.10
N GLU A 1053 -19.06 -0.29 -30.98
CA GLU A 1053 -18.22 0.78 -31.52
C GLU A 1053 -18.01 1.86 -30.46
N LEU A 1054 -16.80 2.41 -30.42
CA LEU A 1054 -16.43 3.51 -29.53
C LEU A 1054 -15.91 4.69 -30.36
N GLU A 1055 -16.43 5.89 -30.08
CA GLU A 1055 -15.99 7.14 -30.72
C GLU A 1055 -15.63 8.18 -29.65
N ARG A 1056 -14.50 8.87 -29.84
CA ARG A 1056 -14.10 10.01 -29.00
C ARG A 1056 -14.96 11.23 -29.35
N LEU A 1057 -15.53 11.86 -28.34
CA LEU A 1057 -16.23 13.13 -28.50
C LEU A 1057 -15.34 14.29 -28.07
N GLU A 1058 -15.54 15.44 -28.71
CA GLU A 1058 -14.89 16.70 -28.38
C GLU A 1058 -15.94 17.79 -28.14
N LEU A 1059 -15.61 18.72 -27.25
CA LEU A 1059 -16.49 19.84 -26.95
C LEU A 1059 -16.51 20.85 -28.11
N PRO A 1060 -17.65 21.50 -28.39
CA PRO A 1060 -17.83 22.29 -29.62
C PRO A 1060 -16.87 23.47 -29.80
N SER A 1061 -16.25 23.98 -28.73
CA SER A 1061 -15.33 25.12 -28.78
C SER A 1061 -13.84 24.73 -28.77
N GLY A 1062 -13.50 23.44 -28.70
CA GLY A 1062 -12.11 22.99 -28.51
C GLY A 1062 -11.54 23.26 -27.11
N GLU A 1063 -12.36 23.73 -26.17
CA GLU A 1063 -11.96 23.85 -24.76
C GLU A 1063 -11.79 22.46 -24.14
N ASP A 1064 -10.62 22.22 -23.56
CA ASP A 1064 -10.29 20.97 -22.89
C ASP A 1064 -10.77 21.04 -21.44
N VAL A 1065 -11.92 20.41 -21.15
CA VAL A 1065 -12.32 20.18 -19.77
C VAL A 1065 -11.41 19.07 -19.25
N SER A 1066 -10.55 19.38 -18.28
CA SER A 1066 -9.62 18.44 -17.64
C SER A 1066 -10.39 17.35 -16.88
N LEU A 1067 -10.94 16.39 -17.61
CA LEU A 1067 -11.71 15.25 -17.13
C LEU A 1067 -10.78 14.05 -17.00
N LYS A 1068 -10.36 13.74 -15.77
CA LYS A 1068 -9.63 12.51 -15.45
C LYS A 1068 -10.62 11.47 -14.94
N SER A 1069 -10.69 10.33 -15.62
CA SER A 1069 -11.42 9.16 -15.11
C SER A 1069 -10.66 8.52 -13.95
N ARG A 1070 -11.39 7.87 -13.04
CA ARG A 1070 -10.80 6.93 -12.07
C ARG A 1070 -10.69 5.56 -12.70
N ASP A 1071 -9.48 5.18 -13.05
CA ASP A 1071 -9.20 3.90 -13.70
C ASP A 1071 -8.72 2.88 -12.66
N TYR A 1072 -9.42 1.74 -12.61
CA TYR A 1072 -9.10 0.59 -11.77
C TYR A 1072 -8.62 -0.56 -12.68
N HIS A 1073 -7.54 -1.20 -12.29
CA HIS A 1073 -6.96 -2.34 -13.00
C HIS A 1073 -7.18 -3.60 -12.20
#